data_AF-A0A0C2WV59-F1
#
_entry.id   AF-A0A0C2WV59-F1
#
_cell.length_a   1.000
_cell.length_b   1.000
_cell.length_c   1.000
_cell.angle_alpha   90.00
_cell.angle_beta   90.00
_cell.angle_gamma   90.00
#
_symmetry.space_group_name_H-M   'P 1'
#
loop_
_entity.id
_entity.type
_entity.pdbx_description
1 polymer ?
#
loop_
_entity_poly.entity_id
_entity_poly.type
_entity_poly.pdbx_seq_one_letter_code
_entity_poly.pdbx_strand_id
1 'polypeptide(L)'
;MPSFIDQRIRQIFQNASIEIIQTPALSTTNQESKRQRNLKSILFGLHRPPNDQQLRKSLVVLDEGAATGVNDPVTIGISERVIAGLYARAMEEMLQQALEADLESQFWRDIERSDYDTAWFLVQTIPLRLQRLFAALFNSLRNRNIPITLSTFRLDNLRRLFPTTTRPSELLIAAFPHLNARHRFFSTSPFALIQDECRLKRKQLEALRDDRALRVGLLASASHDLEHTMSTTHSAAQINRHIALLQTALILDQPSTGFQPTSSLDYSMLDELVECKKVHTQEFSALKRPSRWVRVWPRFLLIPPATYLFVKYAYGSQSTFAQHVHEAWMTAKVFWESWVLEPLRGILATVRTGGEDGVRVIPKDALRADLESLERMAMALGQEKLGYTPEQLHALHDQVQRGDLTLVLKVYEEDIKSPIRSAIGGTLIRSLLIQIQKMKVDVDFALSGIDKLLRSQELTFGFVGVAPALAVVYLSFSWVWQSWKGGNGGHGKFGGKKERAKVWNTIRRIEKLLISPPRLGPSSPLESSAHLEPLLQSYKALGMGLGLASPSASTKNRSKSNANDLPNVGQGVGGAGAGAAGDSSLLSPLANGLLLLASTHLRAFAEKRLKRSGFRDEFLDDVSDLEDDRLTGEEKRLVLERMWRNWGKVLGWDNLADL
;
A
#
# COMPACT_ATOMS: atom_id res chain seq x y z
N MET A 1 -12.50 -19.50 10.57
CA MET A 1 -12.27 -20.87 10.08
C MET A 1 -11.00 -21.36 10.74
N PRO A 2 -10.82 -22.67 10.97
CA PRO A 2 -9.58 -23.17 11.51
C PRO A 2 -8.38 -22.65 10.71
N SER A 3 -7.34 -22.21 11.41
CA SER A 3 -6.04 -21.93 10.78
C SER A 3 -5.53 -23.16 10.03
N PHE A 4 -4.55 -23.01 9.15
CA PHE A 4 -3.83 -24.14 8.55
C PHE A 4 -3.43 -25.19 9.58
N ILE A 5 -2.93 -24.74 10.72
CA ILE A 5 -2.57 -25.59 11.86
C ILE A 5 -3.79 -26.39 12.31
N ASP A 6 -4.95 -25.75 12.42
CA ASP A 6 -6.20 -26.31 12.92
C ASP A 6 -6.89 -27.24 11.88
N GLN A 7 -6.62 -27.09 10.57
CA GLN A 7 -6.94 -28.08 9.52
C GLN A 7 -5.96 -29.26 9.49
N ARG A 8 -4.65 -28.99 9.59
CA ARG A 8 -3.58 -29.98 9.59
C ARG A 8 -3.63 -30.87 10.84
N ILE A 9 -3.93 -30.28 11.98
CA ILE A 9 -4.30 -30.98 13.22
C ILE A 9 -5.47 -31.91 12.93
N ARG A 10 -6.56 -31.45 12.33
CA ARG A 10 -7.70 -32.34 12.02
C ARG A 10 -7.31 -33.49 11.10
N GLN A 11 -6.47 -33.27 10.09
CA GLN A 11 -5.99 -34.32 9.18
C GLN A 11 -5.12 -35.35 9.91
N ILE A 12 -4.11 -34.91 10.67
CA ILE A 12 -3.26 -35.79 11.50
C ILE A 12 -4.13 -36.60 12.48
N PHE A 13 -5.11 -35.95 13.14
CA PHE A 13 -6.01 -36.60 14.09
C PHE A 13 -7.05 -37.54 13.43
N GLN A 14 -7.44 -37.31 12.18
CA GLN A 14 -8.36 -38.17 11.42
C GLN A 14 -7.67 -39.43 10.89
N ASN A 15 -6.41 -39.31 10.46
CA ASN A 15 -5.64 -40.41 9.88
C ASN A 15 -5.08 -41.38 10.95
N ALA A 16 -4.92 -40.91 12.19
CA ALA A 16 -4.29 -41.66 13.27
C ALA A 16 -5.03 -42.93 13.76
N SER A 17 -6.24 -43.30 13.29
CA SER A 17 -7.06 -44.25 14.09
C SER A 17 -8.23 -45.02 13.46
N ILE A 18 -8.27 -45.30 12.16
CA ILE A 18 -9.42 -46.07 11.64
C ILE A 18 -9.30 -47.59 11.94
N GLU A 19 -8.10 -48.15 12.13
CA GLU A 19 -7.94 -49.62 12.23
C GLU A 19 -7.88 -50.21 13.65
N ILE A 20 -7.37 -49.49 14.67
CA ILE A 20 -7.17 -50.05 16.04
C ILE A 20 -8.51 -50.28 16.79
N ILE A 21 -9.61 -49.71 16.30
CA ILE A 21 -10.95 -49.90 16.89
C ILE A 21 -11.48 -51.33 16.64
N GLN A 22 -10.92 -52.07 15.67
CA GLN A 22 -11.48 -53.35 15.22
C GLN A 22 -10.85 -54.63 15.81
N THR A 23 -9.77 -54.56 16.61
CA THR A 23 -9.19 -55.79 17.17
C THR A 23 -10.06 -56.38 18.29
N PRO A 24 -10.55 -57.64 18.17
CA PRO A 24 -11.34 -58.29 19.21
C PRO A 24 -10.45 -58.67 20.40
N ALA A 25 -10.96 -58.46 21.61
CA ALA A 25 -10.23 -58.74 22.86
C ALA A 25 -10.12 -60.26 23.10
N LEU A 26 -8.90 -60.79 23.09
CA LEU A 26 -8.60 -62.11 23.67
C LEU A 26 -8.51 -61.97 25.20
N SER A 27 -9.53 -62.51 25.87
CA SER A 27 -9.63 -62.91 27.29
C SER A 27 -8.65 -62.27 28.29
N THR A 28 -9.07 -61.21 28.99
CA THR A 28 -8.34 -60.67 30.15
C THR A 28 -9.23 -60.32 31.34
N THR A 29 -8.63 -60.40 32.53
CA THR A 29 -9.25 -60.34 33.87
C THR A 29 -10.05 -59.05 34.15
N ASN A 30 -10.91 -59.06 35.19
CA ASN A 30 -11.79 -57.94 35.56
C ASN A 30 -11.06 -56.60 35.82
N GLN A 31 -9.82 -56.64 36.31
CA GLN A 31 -9.01 -55.44 36.58
C GLN A 31 -8.41 -54.83 35.31
N GLU A 32 -8.00 -55.70 34.38
CA GLU A 32 -7.48 -55.35 33.05
C GLU A 32 -8.59 -54.78 32.16
N SER A 33 -9.82 -55.32 32.29
CA SER A 33 -11.02 -54.77 31.67
C SER A 33 -11.34 -53.33 32.11
N LYS A 34 -11.14 -52.97 33.39
CA LYS A 34 -11.38 -51.61 33.90
C LYS A 34 -10.32 -50.62 33.39
N ARG A 35 -9.05 -51.03 33.36
CA ARG A 35 -7.95 -50.25 32.76
C ARG A 35 -8.18 -50.03 31.27
N GLN A 36 -8.53 -51.06 30.51
CA GLN A 36 -8.83 -50.96 29.09
C GLN A 36 -10.05 -50.06 28.81
N ARG A 37 -11.10 -50.08 29.65
CA ARG A 37 -12.23 -49.14 29.53
C ARG A 37 -11.82 -47.68 29.77
N ASN A 38 -10.94 -47.42 30.74
CA ASN A 38 -10.40 -46.08 30.99
C ASN A 38 -9.49 -45.59 29.84
N LEU A 39 -8.65 -46.47 29.29
CA LEU A 39 -7.81 -46.13 28.14
C LEU A 39 -8.66 -45.86 26.88
N LYS A 40 -9.71 -46.66 26.64
CA LYS A 40 -10.66 -46.44 25.54
C LYS A 40 -11.47 -45.15 25.71
N SER A 41 -11.83 -44.76 26.94
CA SER A 41 -12.54 -43.49 27.17
C SER A 41 -11.64 -42.27 26.99
N ILE A 42 -10.37 -42.35 27.39
CA ILE A 42 -9.34 -41.32 27.13
C ILE A 42 -9.08 -41.22 25.61
N LEU A 43 -8.94 -42.35 24.93
CA LEU A 43 -8.83 -42.41 23.48
C LEU A 43 -10.04 -41.72 22.82
N PHE A 44 -11.27 -42.05 23.23
CA PHE A 44 -12.47 -41.40 22.67
C PHE A 44 -12.51 -39.89 22.94
N GLY A 45 -11.98 -39.43 24.08
CA GLY A 45 -11.83 -38.01 24.43
C GLY A 45 -10.76 -37.26 23.61
N LEU A 46 -9.77 -37.97 23.06
CA LEU A 46 -8.68 -37.45 22.21
C LEU A 46 -9.06 -37.37 20.72
N HIS A 47 -10.33 -37.55 20.36
CA HIS A 47 -10.81 -37.47 18.97
C HIS A 47 -10.96 -36.03 18.45
N ARG A 48 -10.73 -35.03 19.31
CA ARG A 48 -10.67 -33.60 18.99
C ARG A 48 -9.29 -33.06 19.39
N PRO A 49 -8.83 -31.93 18.79
CA PRO A 49 -7.61 -31.26 19.25
C PRO A 49 -7.63 -31.14 20.78
N PRO A 50 -6.68 -31.77 21.48
CA PRO A 50 -6.78 -31.96 22.91
C PRO A 50 -6.46 -30.64 23.64
N ASN A 51 -7.32 -30.27 24.58
CA ASN A 51 -7.07 -29.11 25.43
C ASN A 51 -5.89 -29.38 26.38
N ASP A 52 -5.20 -28.34 26.86
CA ASP A 52 -4.00 -28.47 27.72
C ASP A 52 -4.27 -29.37 28.95
N GLN A 53 -5.49 -29.34 29.49
CA GLN A 53 -5.91 -30.21 30.59
C GLN A 53 -6.11 -31.69 30.18
N GLN A 54 -6.52 -31.95 28.94
CA GLN A 54 -6.68 -33.31 28.41
C GLN A 54 -5.32 -33.92 28.08
N LEU A 55 -4.40 -33.14 27.49
CA LEU A 55 -3.00 -33.55 27.26
C LEU A 55 -2.30 -33.92 28.56
N ARG A 56 -2.46 -33.11 29.62
CA ARG A 56 -1.91 -33.40 30.96
C ARG A 56 -2.45 -34.72 31.51
N LYS A 57 -3.76 -34.93 31.44
CA LYS A 57 -4.39 -36.16 31.94
C LYS A 57 -3.93 -37.40 31.17
N SER A 58 -3.76 -37.31 29.85
CA SER A 58 -3.25 -38.42 29.05
C SER A 58 -1.77 -38.69 29.29
N LEU A 59 -0.94 -37.67 29.49
CA LEU A 59 0.49 -37.83 29.81
C LEU A 59 0.69 -38.50 31.17
N VAL A 60 -0.07 -38.09 32.21
CA VAL A 60 -0.02 -38.74 33.53
C VAL A 60 -0.39 -40.22 33.46
N VAL A 61 -1.42 -40.58 32.68
CA VAL A 61 -1.85 -41.99 32.52
C VAL A 61 -0.83 -42.80 31.71
N LEU A 62 -0.13 -42.17 30.76
CA LEU A 62 0.96 -42.81 30.01
C LEU A 62 2.21 -43.03 30.88
N ASP A 63 2.55 -42.08 31.73
CA ASP A 63 3.66 -42.16 32.68
C ASP A 63 3.42 -43.24 33.75
N GLU A 64 2.22 -43.28 34.34
CA GLU A 64 1.79 -44.36 35.25
C GLU A 64 1.75 -45.74 34.55
N GLY A 65 1.50 -45.77 33.24
CA GLY A 65 1.38 -46.99 32.43
C GLY A 65 2.72 -47.56 31.95
N ALA A 66 3.77 -46.74 31.86
CA ALA A 66 5.10 -47.12 31.37
C ALA A 66 5.76 -48.25 32.19
N ALA A 67 5.34 -48.43 33.44
CA ALA A 67 5.84 -49.48 34.33
C ALA A 67 5.34 -50.92 34.02
N THR A 68 4.36 -51.11 33.11
CA THR A 68 3.66 -52.41 32.97
C THR A 68 3.62 -53.05 31.57
N GLY A 69 4.26 -52.46 30.56
CA GLY A 69 4.38 -53.10 29.24
C GLY A 69 4.34 -52.10 28.08
N VAL A 70 5.46 -51.96 27.38
CA VAL A 70 5.71 -50.95 26.33
C VAL A 70 5.04 -51.29 24.98
N ASN A 71 4.41 -52.47 24.84
CA ASN A 71 3.96 -53.01 23.54
C ASN A 71 2.45 -53.15 23.37
N ASP A 72 1.63 -52.57 24.25
CA ASP A 72 0.17 -52.63 24.10
C ASP A 72 -0.29 -51.77 22.90
N PRO A 73 -1.08 -52.30 21.94
CA PRO A 73 -1.51 -51.53 20.77
C PRO A 73 -2.36 -50.30 21.15
N VAL A 74 -3.03 -50.34 22.31
CA VAL A 74 -3.83 -49.23 22.84
C VAL A 74 -2.94 -48.11 23.40
N THR A 75 -1.80 -48.42 24.04
CA THR A 75 -0.90 -47.40 24.58
C THR A 75 -0.14 -46.70 23.46
N ILE A 76 0.24 -47.44 22.41
CA ILE A 76 0.82 -46.89 21.18
C ILE A 76 -0.15 -45.90 20.52
N GLY A 77 -1.42 -46.28 20.30
CA GLY A 77 -2.42 -45.37 19.72
C GLY A 77 -2.73 -44.12 20.57
N ILE A 78 -2.63 -44.21 21.90
CA ILE A 78 -2.76 -43.03 22.78
C ILE A 78 -1.51 -42.14 22.66
N SER A 79 -0.31 -42.73 22.67
CA SER A 79 0.96 -42.00 22.56
C SER A 79 1.06 -41.21 21.25
N GLU A 80 0.62 -41.81 20.15
CA GLU A 80 0.54 -41.20 18.82
C GLU A 80 -0.34 -39.95 18.79
N ARG A 81 -1.54 -40.00 19.40
CA ARG A 81 -2.44 -38.85 19.49
C ARG A 81 -1.95 -37.77 20.43
N VAL A 82 -1.30 -38.16 21.52
CA VAL A 82 -0.68 -37.22 22.46
C VAL A 82 0.46 -36.47 21.77
N ILE A 83 1.30 -37.17 21.01
CA ILE A 83 2.38 -36.56 20.22
C ILE A 83 1.82 -35.62 19.15
N ALA A 84 0.80 -36.06 18.38
CA ALA A 84 0.12 -35.20 17.42
C ALA A 84 -0.44 -33.91 18.08
N GLY A 85 -1.03 -34.04 19.27
CA GLY A 85 -1.51 -32.91 20.06
C GLY A 85 -0.40 -32.00 20.61
N LEU A 86 0.77 -32.56 20.93
CA LEU A 86 1.94 -31.78 21.33
C LEU A 86 2.57 -31.04 20.15
N TYR A 87 2.70 -31.66 18.98
CA TYR A 87 3.13 -31.00 17.74
C TYR A 87 2.21 -29.84 17.38
N ALA A 88 0.90 -30.09 17.42
CA ALA A 88 -0.14 -29.10 17.21
C ALA A 88 0.06 -27.86 18.10
N ARG A 89 0.20 -28.09 19.41
CA ARG A 89 0.36 -27.05 20.41
C ARG A 89 1.68 -26.29 20.24
N ALA A 90 2.77 -27.01 19.99
CA ALA A 90 4.08 -26.43 19.75
C ALA A 90 4.11 -25.55 18.50
N MET A 91 3.53 -26.03 17.39
CA MET A 91 3.42 -25.24 16.16
C MET A 91 2.58 -23.99 16.35
N GLU A 92 1.44 -24.10 17.04
CA GLU A 92 0.57 -22.94 17.32
C GLU A 92 1.30 -21.88 18.15
N GLU A 93 1.97 -22.30 19.23
CA GLU A 93 2.68 -21.37 20.12
C GLU A 93 3.87 -20.72 19.40
N MET A 94 4.67 -21.47 18.63
CA MET A 94 5.80 -20.93 17.86
C MET A 94 5.34 -20.01 16.72
N LEU A 95 4.25 -20.36 16.03
CA LEU A 95 3.66 -19.50 15.01
C LEU A 95 3.13 -18.20 15.63
N GLN A 96 2.46 -18.28 16.78
CA GLN A 96 1.98 -17.09 17.48
C GLN A 96 3.15 -16.18 17.89
N GLN A 97 4.24 -16.74 18.42
CA GLN A 97 5.45 -16.00 18.74
C GLN A 97 6.08 -15.34 17.51
N ALA A 98 6.15 -16.06 16.37
CA ALA A 98 6.62 -15.52 15.10
C ALA A 98 5.73 -14.37 14.60
N LEU A 99 4.42 -14.48 14.75
CA LEU A 99 3.44 -13.48 14.35
C LEU A 99 3.51 -12.23 15.23
N GLU A 100 3.68 -12.38 16.55
CA GLU A 100 3.91 -11.26 17.47
C GLU A 100 5.21 -10.51 17.10
N ALA A 101 6.29 -11.23 16.79
CA ALA A 101 7.54 -10.65 16.33
C ALA A 101 7.42 -9.95 14.98
N ASP A 102 6.71 -10.52 14.00
CA ASP A 102 6.53 -9.90 12.68
C ASP A 102 5.66 -8.64 12.74
N LEU A 103 4.57 -8.66 13.52
CA LEU A 103 3.72 -7.48 13.70
C LEU A 103 4.48 -6.31 14.36
N GLU A 104 5.33 -6.63 15.34
CA GLU A 104 6.15 -5.62 16.00
C GLU A 104 7.27 -5.12 15.06
N SER A 105 7.89 -6.01 14.28
CA SER A 105 8.85 -5.65 13.23
C SER A 105 8.24 -4.70 12.19
N GLN A 106 7.01 -4.96 11.74
CA GLN A 106 6.28 -4.09 10.83
C GLN A 106 6.04 -2.70 11.42
N PHE A 107 5.68 -2.61 12.71
CA PHE A 107 5.52 -1.32 13.38
C PHE A 107 6.82 -0.50 13.37
N TRP A 108 7.97 -1.11 13.67
CA TRP A 108 9.26 -0.42 13.62
C TRP A 108 9.66 -0.04 12.19
N ARG A 109 9.31 -0.87 11.19
CA ARG A 109 9.53 -0.58 9.77
C ARG A 109 8.74 0.63 9.29
N ASP A 110 7.50 0.77 9.75
CA ASP A 110 6.64 1.91 9.40
C ASP A 110 7.24 3.23 9.93
N ILE A 111 7.82 3.21 11.14
CA ILE A 111 8.51 4.38 11.72
C ILE A 111 9.80 4.68 10.97
N GLU A 112 10.62 3.67 10.67
CA GLU A 112 11.90 3.83 9.96
C GLU A 112 11.71 4.42 8.54
N ARG A 113 10.62 4.10 7.85
CA ARG A 113 10.38 4.52 6.46
C ARG A 113 9.99 6.00 6.32
N SER A 114 9.47 6.62 7.38
CA SER A 114 8.83 7.93 7.33
C SER A 114 9.51 8.88 8.33
N ASP A 115 10.05 9.98 7.82
CA ASP A 115 10.67 11.01 8.67
C ASP A 115 9.64 11.68 9.59
N TYR A 116 8.38 11.81 9.13
CA TYR A 116 7.29 12.32 9.96
C TYR A 116 6.97 11.36 11.12
N ASP A 117 6.88 10.06 10.85
CA ASP A 117 6.61 9.07 11.90
C ASP A 117 7.80 8.92 12.86
N THR A 118 9.03 9.05 12.35
CA THR A 118 10.25 9.15 13.17
C THR A 118 10.21 10.36 14.09
N ALA A 119 9.87 11.54 13.57
CA ALA A 119 9.77 12.77 14.35
C ALA A 119 8.66 12.69 15.40
N TRP A 120 7.50 12.13 15.02
CA TRP A 120 6.41 11.91 15.94
C TRP A 120 6.76 10.91 17.04
N PHE A 121 7.51 9.85 16.71
CA PHE A 121 8.01 8.88 17.67
C PHE A 121 9.08 9.48 18.61
N LEU A 122 9.92 10.39 18.10
CA LEU A 122 10.84 11.18 18.94
C LEU A 122 10.05 11.92 20.02
N VAL A 123 9.02 12.68 19.62
CA VAL A 123 8.15 13.41 20.56
C VAL A 123 7.51 12.48 21.58
N GLN A 124 6.95 11.34 21.14
CA GLN A 124 6.35 10.37 22.05
C GLN A 124 7.32 9.84 23.11
N THR A 125 8.58 9.60 22.74
CA THR A 125 9.57 8.98 23.64
C THR A 125 10.34 9.97 24.53
N ILE A 126 10.12 11.29 24.40
CA ILE A 126 10.81 12.32 25.19
C ILE A 126 10.73 12.05 26.71
N PRO A 127 9.55 11.80 27.33
CA PRO A 127 9.47 11.67 28.79
C PRO A 127 10.28 10.48 29.31
N LEU A 128 10.25 9.36 28.58
CA LEU A 128 10.99 8.15 28.94
C LEU A 128 12.51 8.36 28.81
N ARG A 129 12.95 9.05 27.75
CA ARG A 129 14.36 9.37 27.56
C ARG A 129 14.86 10.37 28.58
N LEU A 130 14.05 11.36 28.92
CA LEU A 130 14.36 12.35 29.96
C LEU A 130 14.50 11.69 31.33
N GLN A 131 13.62 10.73 31.67
CA GLN A 131 13.75 9.92 32.89
C GLN A 131 15.07 9.14 32.93
N ARG A 132 15.47 8.50 31.83
CA ARG A 132 16.75 7.77 31.73
C ARG A 132 17.96 8.71 31.83
N LEU A 133 17.89 9.87 31.19
CA LEU A 133 18.90 10.91 31.28
C LEU A 133 19.06 11.41 32.71
N PHE A 134 17.97 11.73 33.40
CA PHE A 134 18.01 12.16 34.79
C PHE A 134 18.53 11.05 35.72
N ALA A 135 18.13 9.79 35.50
CA ALA A 135 18.64 8.67 36.28
C ALA A 135 20.16 8.49 36.09
N ALA A 136 20.66 8.56 34.85
CA ALA A 136 22.08 8.48 34.57
C ALA A 136 22.85 9.67 35.16
N LEU A 137 22.34 10.89 35.01
CA LEU A 137 22.90 12.10 35.63
C LEU A 137 23.01 11.94 37.14
N PHE A 138 21.94 11.49 37.79
CA PHE A 138 21.90 11.33 39.24
C PHE A 138 22.84 10.23 39.73
N ASN A 139 22.91 9.10 39.02
CA ASN A 139 23.85 8.03 39.31
C ASN A 139 25.30 8.49 39.14
N SER A 140 25.62 9.24 38.07
CA SER A 140 26.96 9.80 37.88
C SER A 140 27.32 10.86 38.93
N LEU A 141 26.39 11.70 39.36
CA LEU A 141 26.60 12.70 40.42
C LEU A 141 26.80 12.04 41.79
N ARG A 142 26.00 11.01 42.09
CA ARG A 142 26.14 10.20 43.31
C ARG A 142 27.49 9.48 43.35
N ASN A 143 27.90 8.86 42.24
CA ASN A 143 29.17 8.14 42.16
C ASN A 143 30.40 9.07 42.26
N ARG A 144 30.25 10.36 41.92
CA ARG A 144 31.32 11.37 41.99
C ARG A 144 31.22 12.29 43.23
N ASN A 145 30.29 12.03 44.16
CA ASN A 145 30.06 12.81 45.39
C ASN A 145 29.88 14.33 45.17
N ILE A 146 29.18 14.75 44.11
CA ILE A 146 28.95 16.18 43.81
C ILE A 146 27.60 16.62 44.40
N PRO A 147 27.52 17.76 45.12
CA PRO A 147 26.25 18.25 45.67
C PRO A 147 25.28 18.68 44.55
N ILE A 148 24.00 18.31 44.73
CA ILE A 148 22.92 18.60 43.78
C ILE A 148 22.49 20.07 43.98
N THR A 149 23.03 20.96 43.17
CA THR A 149 22.66 22.38 43.16
C THR A 149 22.19 22.79 41.76
N LEU A 150 21.39 23.86 41.65
CA LEU A 150 20.87 24.36 40.36
C LEU A 150 22.00 24.78 39.39
N SER A 151 23.17 25.15 39.91
CA SER A 151 24.37 25.47 39.13
C SER A 151 25.02 24.24 38.49
N THR A 152 24.84 23.04 39.06
CA THR A 152 25.33 21.76 38.50
C THR A 152 24.62 21.41 37.19
N PHE A 153 23.37 21.86 37.00
CA PHE A 153 22.56 21.61 35.80
C PHE A 153 22.79 22.60 34.64
N ARG A 154 23.73 23.56 34.77
CA ARG A 154 24.09 24.44 33.66
C ARG A 154 24.78 23.67 32.53
N LEU A 155 24.44 24.00 31.28
CA LEU A 155 24.92 23.31 30.08
C LEU A 155 26.45 23.25 30.01
N ASP A 156 27.13 24.31 30.43
CA ASP A 156 28.60 24.38 30.44
C ASP A 156 29.23 23.41 31.46
N ASN A 157 28.62 23.28 32.64
CA ASN A 157 29.08 22.35 33.68
C ASN A 157 28.77 20.90 33.29
N LEU A 158 27.62 20.64 32.66
CA LEU A 158 27.28 19.32 32.12
C LEU A 158 28.24 18.90 30.99
N ARG A 159 28.62 19.82 30.11
CA ARG A 159 29.60 19.56 29.04
C ARG A 159 31.00 19.23 29.60
N ARG A 160 31.36 19.81 30.75
CA ARG A 160 32.61 19.49 31.48
C ARG A 160 32.53 18.13 32.19
N LEU A 161 31.38 17.77 32.76
CA LEU A 161 31.17 16.49 33.45
C LEU A 161 31.10 15.30 32.49
N PHE A 162 30.60 15.53 31.26
CA PHE A 162 30.45 14.54 30.20
C PHE A 162 31.15 15.02 28.91
N PRO A 163 32.48 14.91 28.81
CA PRO A 163 33.21 15.34 27.63
C PRO A 163 32.81 14.50 26.41
N THR A 164 32.52 15.19 25.31
CA THR A 164 32.22 14.59 24.01
C THR A 164 33.54 14.23 23.30
N THR A 165 34.13 13.11 23.71
CA THR A 165 35.29 12.52 23.02
C THR A 165 34.84 11.61 21.88
N THR A 166 35.74 10.83 21.29
CA THR A 166 35.46 9.86 20.21
C THR A 166 34.46 8.75 20.58
N ARG A 167 34.03 8.69 21.86
CA ARG A 167 32.98 7.79 22.37
C ARG A 167 31.69 8.58 22.64
N PRO A 168 30.51 7.97 22.46
CA PRO A 168 29.26 8.64 22.79
C PRO A 168 29.26 9.00 24.27
N SER A 169 28.83 10.22 24.60
CA SER A 169 28.79 10.67 26.00
C SER A 169 27.89 9.73 26.80
N GLU A 170 28.19 9.51 28.09
CA GLU A 170 27.38 8.61 28.93
C GLU A 170 25.91 9.03 28.98
N LEU A 171 25.62 10.32 28.80
CA LEU A 171 24.26 10.84 28.66
C LEU A 171 23.60 10.39 27.35
N LEU A 172 24.32 10.42 26.23
CA LEU A 172 23.80 9.91 24.97
C LEU A 172 23.56 8.39 25.05
N ILE A 173 24.45 7.64 25.69
CA ILE A 173 24.26 6.20 25.93
C ILE A 173 23.03 5.96 26.84
N ALA A 174 22.82 6.80 27.85
CA ALA A 174 21.63 6.70 28.71
C ALA A 174 20.32 7.01 27.97
N ALA A 175 20.31 8.02 27.10
CA ALA A 175 19.16 8.34 26.25
C ALA A 175 18.91 7.30 25.16
N PHE A 176 19.99 6.71 24.65
CA PHE A 176 20.02 5.77 23.53
C PHE A 176 20.90 4.55 23.89
N PRO A 177 20.35 3.56 24.60
CA PRO A 177 21.13 2.42 25.13
C PRO A 177 21.76 1.56 24.03
N HIS A 178 21.23 1.62 22.81
CA HIS A 178 21.75 0.89 21.65
C HIS A 178 23.15 1.35 21.22
N LEU A 179 23.59 2.55 21.63
CA LEU A 179 24.92 3.08 21.33
C LEU A 179 26.04 2.35 22.08
N ASN A 180 25.71 1.62 23.16
CA ASN A 180 26.70 0.82 23.89
C ASN A 180 27.18 -0.40 23.07
N ALA A 181 26.38 -0.88 22.12
CA ALA A 181 26.66 -2.10 21.37
C ALA A 181 27.42 -1.87 20.05
N ARG A 182 27.56 -0.63 19.56
CA ARG A 182 28.25 -0.31 18.29
C ARG A 182 29.32 0.75 18.49
N HIS A 183 30.57 0.38 18.23
CA HIS A 183 31.73 1.27 18.34
C HIS A 183 32.06 2.10 17.08
N ARG A 184 31.20 2.14 16.05
CA ARG A 184 31.55 2.76 14.75
C ARG A 184 30.48 3.72 14.23
N PHE A 185 30.93 4.94 13.94
CA PHE A 185 30.25 6.05 13.26
C PHE A 185 28.87 6.41 13.81
N PHE A 186 28.86 7.39 14.71
CA PHE A 186 27.63 7.97 15.25
C PHE A 186 27.18 9.15 14.41
N SER A 187 25.95 9.10 13.90
CA SER A 187 25.31 10.31 13.40
C SER A 187 24.97 11.22 14.57
N THR A 188 25.26 12.52 14.43
CA THR A 188 24.98 13.52 15.48
C THR A 188 23.51 13.91 15.54
N SER A 189 22.70 13.55 14.53
CA SER A 189 21.30 13.95 14.48
C SER A 189 20.41 13.02 15.33
N PRO A 190 19.52 13.56 16.18
CA PRO A 190 18.65 12.75 17.03
C PRO A 190 17.65 11.91 16.21
N PHE A 191 17.29 12.36 15.00
CA PHE A 191 16.46 11.61 14.07
C PHE A 191 17.17 10.35 13.55
N ALA A 192 18.43 10.47 13.14
CA ALA A 192 19.21 9.32 12.69
C ALA A 192 19.43 8.31 13.82
N LEU A 193 19.68 8.77 15.05
CA LEU A 193 19.82 7.89 16.22
C LEU A 193 18.53 7.10 16.51
N ILE A 194 17.36 7.69 16.28
CA ILE A 194 16.08 6.98 16.41
C ILE A 194 15.87 6.01 15.26
N GLN A 195 16.18 6.40 14.03
CA GLN A 195 16.11 5.49 12.89
C GLN A 195 17.04 4.29 13.09
N ASP A 196 18.24 4.50 13.62
CA ASP A 196 19.18 3.43 13.96
C ASP A 196 18.65 2.54 15.10
N GLU A 197 18.03 3.11 16.13
CA GLU A 197 17.35 2.34 17.19
C GLU A 197 16.24 1.46 16.62
N CYS A 198 15.37 2.04 15.78
CA CYS A 198 14.24 1.35 15.15
C CYS A 198 14.74 0.24 14.22
N ARG A 199 15.78 0.53 13.42
CA ARG A 199 16.41 -0.43 12.52
C ARG A 199 17.03 -1.60 13.27
N LEU A 200 17.69 -1.34 14.40
CA LEU A 200 18.27 -2.39 15.24
C LEU A 200 17.18 -3.28 15.85
N LYS A 201 16.15 -2.68 16.45
CA LYS A 201 15.01 -3.43 17.02
C LYS A 201 14.29 -4.23 15.95
N ARG A 202 14.07 -3.65 14.77
CA ARG A 202 13.48 -4.34 13.63
C ARG A 202 14.31 -5.55 13.21
N LYS A 203 15.64 -5.40 13.09
CA LYS A 203 16.53 -6.53 12.74
C LYS A 203 16.52 -7.63 13.79
N GLN A 204 16.50 -7.29 15.07
CA GLN A 204 16.39 -8.28 16.16
C GLN A 204 15.05 -9.01 16.14
N LEU A 205 13.95 -8.30 15.87
CA LEU A 205 12.62 -8.92 15.71
C LEU A 205 12.52 -9.77 14.45
N GLU A 206 13.15 -9.36 13.34
CA GLU A 206 13.24 -10.17 12.12
C GLU A 206 14.03 -11.47 12.38
N ALA A 207 15.14 -11.40 13.12
CA ALA A 207 15.90 -12.59 13.52
C ALA A 207 15.09 -13.52 14.43
N LEU A 208 14.41 -12.97 15.45
CA LEU A 208 13.54 -13.74 16.35
C LEU A 208 12.39 -14.40 15.58
N ARG A 209 11.75 -13.67 14.66
CA ARG A 209 10.72 -14.21 13.77
C ARG A 209 11.27 -15.36 12.92
N ASP A 210 12.45 -15.19 12.33
CA ASP A 210 13.03 -16.17 11.41
C ASP A 210 13.45 -17.45 12.16
N ASP A 211 13.94 -17.36 13.40
CA ASP A 211 14.16 -18.53 14.28
C ASP A 211 12.85 -19.28 14.56
N ARG A 212 11.79 -18.56 14.97
CA ARG A 212 10.49 -19.18 15.26
C ARG A 212 9.86 -19.77 14.00
N ALA A 213 9.97 -19.10 12.85
CA ALA A 213 9.51 -19.61 11.58
C ALA A 213 10.27 -20.87 11.16
N LEU A 214 11.59 -20.92 11.36
CA LEU A 214 12.38 -22.13 11.11
C LEU A 214 11.88 -23.30 11.95
N ARG A 215 11.65 -23.09 13.26
CA ARG A 215 11.09 -24.14 14.15
C ARG A 215 9.70 -24.60 13.70
N VAL A 216 8.82 -23.67 13.31
CA VAL A 216 7.50 -24.00 12.74
C VAL A 216 7.65 -24.84 11.47
N GLY A 217 8.56 -24.47 10.56
CA GLY A 217 8.80 -25.22 9.33
C GLY A 217 9.35 -26.62 9.57
N LEU A 218 10.27 -26.77 10.54
CA LEU A 218 10.80 -28.06 10.96
C LEU A 218 9.71 -28.93 11.59
N LEU A 219 8.92 -28.38 12.52
CA LEU A 219 7.78 -29.07 13.11
C LEU A 219 6.72 -29.46 12.07
N ALA A 220 6.46 -28.60 11.08
CA ALA A 220 5.56 -28.91 9.97
C ALA A 220 6.08 -30.10 9.15
N SER A 221 7.37 -30.11 8.80
CA SER A 221 7.97 -31.26 8.12
C SER A 221 7.95 -32.54 8.96
N ALA A 222 8.24 -32.46 10.27
CA ALA A 222 8.18 -33.62 11.16
C ALA A 222 6.76 -34.12 11.39
N SER A 223 5.76 -33.22 11.37
CA SER A 223 4.35 -33.60 11.45
C SER A 223 3.90 -34.39 10.22
N HIS A 224 4.47 -34.12 9.04
CA HIS A 224 4.19 -34.86 7.82
C HIS A 224 4.84 -36.25 7.83
N ASP A 225 6.10 -36.32 8.29
CA ASP A 225 6.78 -37.60 8.55
C ASP A 225 5.99 -38.45 9.57
N LEU A 226 5.45 -37.81 10.61
CA LEU A 226 4.58 -38.48 11.59
C LEU A 226 3.31 -39.02 10.93
N GLU A 227 2.60 -38.23 10.12
CA GLU A 227 1.38 -38.70 9.44
C GLU A 227 1.65 -39.90 8.53
N HIS A 228 2.77 -39.89 7.79
CA HIS A 228 3.15 -41.01 6.94
C HIS A 228 3.51 -42.26 7.77
N THR A 229 4.27 -42.10 8.86
CA THR A 229 4.64 -43.23 9.74
C THR A 229 3.42 -43.83 10.45
N MET A 230 2.51 -43.00 10.97
CA MET A 230 1.26 -43.45 11.59
C MET A 230 0.38 -44.28 10.66
N SER A 231 0.41 -44.02 9.35
CA SER A 231 -0.37 -44.78 8.36
C SER A 231 0.26 -46.11 7.95
N THR A 232 1.56 -46.32 8.21
CA THR A 232 2.34 -47.44 7.66
C THR A 232 2.89 -48.38 8.72
N THR A 233 3.25 -47.91 9.91
CA THR A 233 3.84 -48.74 10.97
C THR A 233 3.62 -48.11 12.36
N HIS A 234 3.03 -48.86 13.29
CA HIS A 234 2.85 -48.42 14.69
C HIS A 234 3.98 -48.97 15.56
N SER A 235 5.13 -48.27 15.64
CA SER A 235 6.31 -48.71 16.40
C SER A 235 6.75 -47.69 17.46
N ALA A 236 7.03 -48.18 18.67
CA ALA A 236 7.55 -47.37 19.78
C ALA A 236 8.88 -46.65 19.45
N ALA A 237 9.70 -47.23 18.57
CA ALA A 237 10.96 -46.60 18.13
C ALA A 237 10.72 -45.33 17.30
N GLN A 238 9.67 -45.31 16.47
CA GLN A 238 9.31 -44.15 15.66
C GLN A 238 8.74 -43.03 16.53
N ILE A 239 7.90 -43.38 17.50
CA ILE A 239 7.40 -42.48 18.54
C ILE A 239 8.58 -41.80 19.27
N ASN A 240 9.58 -42.57 19.70
CA ASN A 240 10.75 -42.03 20.38
C ASN A 240 11.58 -41.07 19.51
N ARG A 241 11.67 -41.35 18.21
CA ARG A 241 12.28 -40.42 17.24
C ARG A 241 11.49 -39.11 17.15
N HIS A 242 10.17 -39.17 17.06
CA HIS A 242 9.33 -37.97 17.01
C HIS A 242 9.33 -37.16 18.30
N ILE A 243 9.52 -37.81 19.45
CA ILE A 243 9.75 -37.16 20.73
C ILE A 243 11.06 -36.35 20.70
N ALA A 244 12.15 -36.98 20.24
CA ALA A 244 13.44 -36.30 20.14
C ALA A 244 13.41 -35.12 19.16
N LEU A 245 12.70 -35.25 18.04
CA LEU A 245 12.49 -34.16 17.07
C LEU A 245 11.69 -33.00 17.70
N LEU A 246 10.65 -33.30 18.49
CA LEU A 246 9.86 -32.29 19.18
C LEU A 246 10.70 -31.55 20.22
N GLN A 247 11.41 -32.27 21.09
CA GLN A 247 12.30 -31.69 22.11
C GLN A 247 13.36 -30.78 21.47
N THR A 248 14.00 -31.24 20.39
CA THR A 248 15.01 -30.45 19.66
C THR A 248 14.43 -29.12 19.13
N ALA A 249 13.16 -29.11 18.71
CA ALA A 249 12.50 -27.90 18.22
C ALA A 249 12.05 -26.94 19.34
N LEU A 250 11.89 -27.44 20.57
CA LEU A 250 11.46 -26.66 21.75
C LEU A 250 12.62 -26.01 22.51
N ILE A 251 13.84 -26.55 22.42
CA ILE A 251 15.03 -26.03 23.12
C ILE A 251 15.45 -24.67 22.52
N LEU A 252 15.33 -23.59 23.31
CA LEU A 252 15.56 -22.22 22.87
C LEU A 252 17.02 -21.72 23.01
N ASP A 253 17.88 -22.38 23.80
CA ASP A 253 19.26 -21.93 24.05
C ASP A 253 20.29 -23.10 24.06
N GLN A 254 21.53 -22.81 23.69
CA GLN A 254 22.58 -23.71 23.14
C GLN A 254 23.21 -24.79 24.08
N PRO A 255 24.03 -25.73 23.53
CA PRO A 255 24.30 -27.08 24.05
C PRO A 255 25.53 -27.16 24.97
N SER A 256 25.37 -26.94 26.28
CA SER A 256 26.51 -26.99 27.22
C SER A 256 26.35 -27.92 28.41
N THR A 257 25.26 -28.69 28.49
CA THR A 257 25.17 -29.84 29.39
C THR A 257 24.49 -30.96 28.63
N GLY A 258 25.10 -32.15 28.63
CA GLY A 258 24.69 -33.33 27.85
C GLY A 258 23.28 -33.84 28.15
N PHE A 259 22.26 -33.08 27.76
CA PHE A 259 20.87 -33.51 27.77
C PHE A 259 20.68 -34.45 26.59
N GLN A 260 20.70 -35.75 26.89
CA GLN A 260 20.23 -36.78 25.98
C GLN A 260 18.72 -36.57 25.81
N PRO A 261 18.17 -36.53 24.58
CA PRO A 261 16.73 -36.48 24.38
C PRO A 261 16.10 -37.68 25.11
N THR A 262 15.33 -37.39 26.15
CA THR A 262 14.68 -38.44 26.94
C THR A 262 13.64 -39.11 26.04
N SER A 263 13.79 -40.42 25.84
CA SER A 263 12.94 -41.20 24.93
C SER A 263 11.55 -41.50 25.51
N SER A 264 11.10 -40.74 26.51
CA SER A 264 9.87 -41.01 27.26
C SER A 264 8.89 -39.84 27.13
N LEU A 265 7.62 -40.15 26.83
CA LEU A 265 6.53 -39.19 26.89
C LEU A 265 6.21 -38.87 28.34
N ASP A 266 6.65 -37.70 28.78
CA ASP A 266 6.53 -37.27 30.17
C ASP A 266 5.92 -35.85 30.26
N TYR A 267 5.37 -35.50 31.42
CA TYR A 267 4.75 -34.20 31.67
C TYR A 267 5.73 -33.03 31.49
N SER A 268 7.03 -33.30 31.62
CA SER A 268 8.14 -32.36 31.40
C SER A 268 8.09 -31.64 30.04
N MET A 269 7.59 -32.27 28.97
CA MET A 269 7.46 -31.63 27.65
C MET A 269 6.47 -30.45 27.65
N LEU A 270 5.43 -30.54 28.46
CA LEU A 270 4.44 -29.47 28.57
C LEU A 270 4.98 -28.31 29.41
N ASP A 271 5.85 -28.60 30.39
CA ASP A 271 6.56 -27.58 31.16
C ASP A 271 7.63 -26.89 30.30
N GLU A 272 8.32 -27.61 29.40
CA GLU A 272 9.23 -27.04 28.40
C GLU A 272 8.53 -26.04 27.47
N LEU A 273 7.31 -26.35 27.02
CA LEU A 273 6.48 -25.43 26.23
C LEU A 273 6.15 -24.13 27.00
N VAL A 274 5.80 -24.27 28.29
CA VAL A 274 5.52 -23.11 29.16
C VAL A 274 6.79 -22.29 29.38
N GLU A 275 7.94 -22.94 29.58
CA GLU A 275 9.22 -22.27 29.78
C GLU A 275 9.67 -21.55 28.50
N CYS A 276 9.51 -22.18 27.34
CA CYS A 276 9.74 -21.58 26.02
C CYS A 276 8.96 -20.27 25.85
N LYS A 277 7.69 -20.25 26.27
CA LYS A 277 6.87 -19.04 26.26
C LYS A 277 7.43 -17.96 27.18
N LYS A 278 7.88 -18.31 28.39
CA LYS A 278 8.47 -17.34 29.33
C LYS A 278 9.74 -16.72 28.75
N VAL A 279 10.67 -17.51 28.25
CA VAL A 279 11.91 -17.04 27.62
C VAL A 279 11.59 -16.10 26.46
N HIS A 280 10.65 -16.48 25.59
CA HIS A 280 10.19 -15.60 24.52
C HIS A 280 9.64 -14.27 25.07
N THR A 281 8.78 -14.29 26.08
CA THR A 281 8.22 -13.06 26.64
C THR A 281 9.29 -12.14 27.25
N GLN A 282 10.35 -12.71 27.82
CA GLN A 282 11.47 -11.96 28.39
C GLN A 282 12.27 -11.27 27.28
N GLU A 283 12.73 -12.00 26.26
CA GLU A 283 13.45 -11.43 25.11
C GLU A 283 12.60 -10.42 24.33
N PHE A 284 11.33 -10.74 24.10
CA PHE A 284 10.39 -9.92 23.36
C PHE A 284 10.02 -8.62 24.11
N SER A 285 10.00 -8.63 25.44
CA SER A 285 9.63 -7.46 26.25
C SER A 285 10.54 -6.24 26.00
N ALA A 286 11.84 -6.47 25.74
CA ALA A 286 12.80 -5.41 25.44
C ALA A 286 12.62 -4.82 24.03
N LEU A 287 12.10 -5.61 23.09
CA LEU A 287 11.91 -5.25 21.68
C LEU A 287 10.53 -4.64 21.39
N LYS A 288 9.59 -4.80 22.31
CA LYS A 288 8.22 -4.31 22.19
C LYS A 288 8.15 -2.78 22.17
N ARG A 289 7.17 -2.25 21.42
CA ARG A 289 6.82 -0.84 21.42
C ARG A 289 6.55 -0.30 22.84
N PRO A 290 6.90 0.97 23.08
CA PRO A 290 6.64 1.63 24.36
C PRO A 290 5.14 1.66 24.68
N SER A 291 4.84 1.76 25.98
CA SER A 291 3.49 1.68 26.53
C SER A 291 2.52 2.66 25.87
N ARG A 292 1.22 2.35 25.93
CA ARG A 292 0.18 3.19 25.30
C ARG A 292 0.19 4.62 25.85
N TRP A 293 0.47 4.79 27.14
CA TRP A 293 0.56 6.10 27.77
C TRP A 293 1.70 6.94 27.20
N VAL A 294 2.87 6.34 27.00
CA VAL A 294 4.02 7.01 26.34
C VAL A 294 3.68 7.40 24.89
N ARG A 295 2.77 6.70 24.23
CA ARG A 295 2.36 7.05 22.86
C ARG A 295 1.29 8.14 22.79
N VAL A 296 0.36 8.16 23.74
CA VAL A 296 -0.85 9.00 23.66
C VAL A 296 -0.68 10.31 24.45
N TRP A 297 0.30 10.41 25.36
CA TRP A 297 0.52 11.64 26.13
C TRP A 297 0.65 12.93 25.30
N PRO A 298 1.30 12.96 24.11
CA PRO A 298 1.40 14.21 23.35
C PRO A 298 0.01 14.67 22.88
N ARG A 299 -0.87 13.72 22.56
CA ARG A 299 -2.25 14.00 22.17
C ARG A 299 -3.07 14.49 23.36
N PHE A 300 -2.96 13.83 24.51
CA PHE A 300 -3.67 14.28 25.72
C PHE A 300 -3.22 15.65 26.21
N LEU A 301 -1.94 16.01 26.02
CA LEU A 301 -1.42 17.31 26.41
C LEU A 301 -1.77 18.42 25.41
N LEU A 302 -1.74 18.12 24.10
CA LEU A 302 -1.95 19.13 23.05
C LEU A 302 -3.41 19.33 22.66
N ILE A 303 -4.26 18.29 22.72
CA ILE A 303 -5.66 18.38 22.27
C ILE A 303 -6.48 19.35 23.12
N PRO A 304 -6.47 19.31 24.46
CA PRO A 304 -7.26 20.23 25.28
C PRO A 304 -6.94 21.72 25.04
N PRO A 305 -5.67 22.18 25.07
CA PRO A 305 -5.36 23.57 24.80
C PRO A 305 -5.62 23.95 23.34
N ALA A 306 -5.34 23.07 22.37
CA ALA A 306 -5.67 23.33 20.97
C ALA A 306 -7.19 23.47 20.76
N THR A 307 -7.98 22.61 21.40
CA THR A 307 -9.44 22.67 21.36
C THR A 307 -9.94 23.93 22.05
N TYR A 308 -9.38 24.29 23.21
CA TYR A 308 -9.74 25.53 23.90
C TYR A 308 -9.39 26.77 23.07
N LEU A 309 -8.21 26.83 22.46
CA LEU A 309 -7.82 27.93 21.58
C LEU A 309 -8.69 27.98 20.33
N PHE A 310 -8.99 26.84 19.72
CA PHE A 310 -9.90 26.74 18.59
C PHE A 310 -11.31 27.23 18.94
N VAL A 311 -11.86 26.77 20.07
CA VAL A 311 -13.16 27.19 20.59
C VAL A 311 -13.13 28.68 20.94
N LYS A 312 -12.09 29.17 21.63
CA LYS A 312 -11.94 30.59 21.98
C LYS A 312 -11.86 31.48 20.74
N TYR A 313 -11.10 31.06 19.73
CA TYR A 313 -11.01 31.77 18.45
C TYR A 313 -12.35 31.74 17.71
N ALA A 314 -13.01 30.58 17.62
CA ALA A 314 -14.31 30.43 17.00
C ALA A 314 -15.42 31.23 17.70
N TYR A 315 -15.42 31.27 19.04
CA TYR A 315 -16.38 32.05 19.85
C TYR A 315 -16.11 33.55 19.78
N GLY A 316 -14.84 33.98 19.80
CA GLY A 316 -14.48 35.39 19.64
C GLY A 316 -14.77 35.92 18.22
N SER A 317 -14.85 35.03 17.25
CA SER A 317 -15.09 35.30 15.83
C SER A 317 -16.54 35.04 15.40
N GLN A 318 -17.52 34.84 16.29
CA GLN A 318 -18.87 34.46 15.85
C GLN A 318 -19.50 35.46 14.85
N SER A 319 -19.30 36.76 15.07
CA SER A 319 -19.73 37.78 14.10
C SER A 319 -18.95 37.69 12.80
N THR A 320 -17.63 37.54 12.87
CA THR A 320 -16.74 37.44 11.71
C THR A 320 -16.94 36.16 10.90
N PHE A 321 -17.25 35.03 11.53
CA PHE A 321 -17.51 33.76 10.85
C PHE A 321 -18.88 33.77 10.19
N ALA A 322 -19.92 34.23 10.89
CA ALA A 322 -21.23 34.44 10.29
C ALA A 322 -21.15 35.44 9.12
N GLN A 323 -20.34 36.49 9.27
CA GLN A 323 -20.07 37.46 8.21
C GLN A 323 -19.31 36.82 7.04
N HIS A 324 -18.27 36.02 7.26
CA HIS A 324 -17.56 35.33 6.18
C HIS A 324 -18.42 34.29 5.46
N VAL A 325 -19.31 33.59 6.18
CA VAL A 325 -20.28 32.68 5.55
C VAL A 325 -21.30 33.48 4.73
N HIS A 326 -21.77 34.60 5.26
CA HIS A 326 -22.69 35.48 4.56
C HIS A 326 -22.04 36.12 3.33
N GLU A 327 -20.81 36.64 3.46
CA GLU A 327 -19.99 37.19 2.37
C GLU A 327 -19.66 36.12 1.33
N ALA A 328 -19.32 34.90 1.75
CA ALA A 328 -19.07 33.78 0.83
C ALA A 328 -20.34 33.41 0.05
N TRP A 329 -21.51 33.39 0.72
CA TRP A 329 -22.79 33.16 0.06
C TRP A 329 -23.15 34.29 -0.91
N MET A 330 -22.98 35.54 -0.49
CA MET A 330 -23.22 36.71 -1.35
C MET A 330 -22.28 36.70 -2.56
N THR A 331 -21.01 36.35 -2.36
CA THR A 331 -20.02 36.22 -3.44
C THR A 331 -20.38 35.08 -4.38
N ALA A 332 -20.81 33.93 -3.86
CA ALA A 332 -21.25 32.79 -4.68
C ALA A 332 -22.50 33.14 -5.50
N LYS A 333 -23.46 33.87 -4.91
CA LYS A 333 -24.66 34.35 -5.59
C LYS A 333 -24.30 35.34 -6.71
N VAL A 334 -23.49 36.35 -6.42
CA VAL A 334 -23.05 37.36 -7.40
C VAL A 334 -22.25 36.71 -8.52
N PHE A 335 -21.36 35.76 -8.21
CA PHE A 335 -20.64 34.99 -9.19
C PHE A 335 -21.59 34.19 -10.10
N TRP A 336 -22.58 33.51 -9.53
CA TRP A 336 -23.56 32.74 -10.30
C TRP A 336 -24.43 33.62 -11.21
N GLU A 337 -24.91 34.75 -10.69
CA GLU A 337 -25.76 35.68 -11.44
C GLU A 337 -24.98 36.42 -12.55
N SER A 338 -23.83 37.01 -12.22
CA SER A 338 -23.10 37.90 -13.13
C SER A 338 -22.10 37.19 -14.04
N TRP A 339 -21.51 36.07 -13.62
CA TRP A 339 -20.45 35.40 -14.40
C TRP A 339 -20.92 34.12 -15.10
N VAL A 340 -22.02 33.51 -14.64
CA VAL A 340 -22.57 32.31 -15.27
C VAL A 340 -23.89 32.62 -15.98
N LEU A 341 -24.90 33.12 -15.27
CA LEU A 341 -26.24 33.33 -15.81
C LEU A 341 -26.32 34.46 -16.84
N GLU A 342 -25.80 35.64 -16.53
CA GLU A 342 -25.89 36.83 -17.37
C GLU A 342 -25.17 36.65 -18.73
N PRO A 343 -23.93 36.12 -18.78
CA PRO A 343 -23.27 35.81 -20.05
C PRO A 343 -23.98 34.71 -20.84
N LEU A 344 -24.50 33.66 -20.18
CA LEU A 344 -25.28 32.61 -20.85
C LEU A 344 -26.58 33.16 -21.44
N ARG A 345 -27.25 34.10 -20.75
CA ARG A 345 -28.43 34.79 -21.29
C ARG A 345 -28.07 35.67 -22.47
N GLY A 346 -26.93 36.37 -22.45
CA GLY A 346 -26.43 37.17 -23.57
C GLY A 346 -26.13 36.32 -24.80
N ILE A 347 -25.46 35.18 -24.62
CA ILE A 347 -25.19 34.21 -25.70
C ILE A 347 -26.51 33.61 -26.22
N LEU A 348 -27.44 33.24 -25.33
CA LEU A 348 -28.74 32.69 -25.74
C LEU A 348 -29.59 33.73 -26.49
N ALA A 349 -29.58 34.99 -26.04
CA ALA A 349 -30.30 36.07 -26.69
C ALA A 349 -29.73 36.36 -28.08
N THR A 350 -28.40 36.40 -28.24
CA THR A 350 -27.74 36.59 -29.55
C THR A 350 -28.01 35.43 -30.51
N VAL A 351 -28.00 34.18 -30.04
CA VAL A 351 -28.39 33.01 -30.86
C VAL A 351 -29.87 33.08 -31.24
N ARG A 352 -30.75 33.51 -30.33
CA ARG A 352 -32.19 33.58 -30.57
C ARG A 352 -32.62 34.76 -31.45
N THR A 353 -31.95 35.91 -31.34
CA THR A 353 -32.24 37.10 -32.18
C THR A 353 -31.43 37.13 -33.49
N GLY A 354 -30.36 36.33 -33.59
CA GLY A 354 -29.52 36.22 -34.79
C GLY A 354 -30.19 35.57 -36.01
N GLY A 355 -31.46 35.16 -35.92
CA GLY A 355 -32.22 34.56 -37.03
C GLY A 355 -33.34 35.44 -37.61
N GLU A 356 -33.99 36.31 -36.82
CA GLU A 356 -35.28 36.89 -37.23
C GLU A 356 -35.33 38.43 -37.29
N ASP A 357 -34.31 39.17 -36.84
CA ASP A 357 -34.27 40.65 -36.96
C ASP A 357 -33.15 41.18 -37.89
N GLY A 358 -32.55 40.31 -38.71
CA GLY A 358 -31.43 40.61 -39.61
C GLY A 358 -31.72 41.51 -40.83
N VAL A 359 -32.90 42.14 -40.92
CA VAL A 359 -33.27 43.04 -42.04
C VAL A 359 -33.91 44.35 -41.55
N ARG A 360 -33.31 45.00 -40.55
CA ARG A 360 -33.37 46.47 -40.44
C ARG A 360 -32.02 47.07 -40.84
N VAL A 361 -31.63 46.70 -42.07
CA VAL A 361 -30.59 47.36 -42.87
C VAL A 361 -31.05 48.78 -43.14
N ILE A 362 -30.38 49.76 -42.50
CA ILE A 362 -30.48 51.20 -42.74
C ILE A 362 -31.90 51.73 -42.45
N PRO A 363 -32.12 52.85 -41.73
CA PRO A 363 -33.44 53.46 -41.73
C PRO A 363 -33.82 53.69 -43.19
N LYS A 364 -34.83 52.96 -43.69
CA LYS A 364 -35.27 53.03 -45.09
C LYS A 364 -35.47 54.48 -45.53
N ASP A 365 -35.77 55.35 -44.57
CA ASP A 365 -35.95 56.78 -44.72
C ASP A 365 -34.66 57.51 -45.13
N ALA A 366 -33.47 57.11 -44.64
CA ALA A 366 -32.20 57.70 -45.06
C ALA A 366 -31.80 57.30 -46.49
N LEU A 367 -31.94 56.00 -46.82
CA LEU A 367 -31.65 55.52 -48.18
C LEU A 367 -32.68 56.07 -49.20
N ARG A 368 -33.95 56.19 -48.80
CA ARG A 368 -35.00 56.82 -49.62
C ARG A 368 -34.71 58.30 -49.85
N ALA A 369 -34.34 59.05 -48.82
CA ALA A 369 -34.01 60.47 -48.96
C ALA A 369 -32.83 60.71 -49.91
N ASP A 370 -31.80 59.85 -49.84
CA ASP A 370 -30.64 59.94 -50.72
C ASP A 370 -30.95 59.50 -52.16
N LEU A 371 -31.76 58.45 -52.37
CA LEU A 371 -32.24 58.05 -53.71
C LEU A 371 -33.13 59.12 -54.35
N GLU A 372 -34.01 59.76 -53.58
CA GLU A 372 -34.89 60.84 -54.03
C GLU A 372 -34.09 62.10 -54.41
N SER A 373 -33.01 62.39 -53.69
CA SER A 373 -32.05 63.45 -54.07
C SER A 373 -31.37 63.13 -55.41
N LEU A 374 -30.93 61.88 -55.58
CA LEU A 374 -30.22 61.41 -56.77
C LEU A 374 -31.14 61.40 -58.01
N GLU A 375 -32.41 61.03 -57.81
CA GLU A 375 -33.46 61.07 -58.83
C GLU A 375 -33.70 62.49 -59.33
N ARG A 376 -33.91 63.46 -58.43
CA ARG A 376 -34.09 64.86 -58.79
C ARG A 376 -32.90 65.42 -59.55
N MET A 377 -31.69 65.01 -59.19
CA MET A 377 -30.46 65.51 -59.82
C MET A 377 -30.23 64.90 -61.21
N ALA A 378 -30.54 63.61 -61.40
CA ALA A 378 -30.44 62.94 -62.70
C ALA A 378 -31.48 63.46 -63.71
N MET A 379 -32.71 63.70 -63.24
CA MET A 379 -33.79 64.24 -64.06
C MET A 379 -33.49 65.66 -64.54
N ALA A 380 -32.98 66.53 -63.65
CA ALA A 380 -32.55 67.88 -64.00
C ALA A 380 -31.43 67.87 -65.07
N LEU A 381 -30.49 66.94 -64.96
CA LEU A 381 -29.39 66.80 -65.94
C LEU A 381 -29.91 66.34 -67.32
N GLY A 382 -30.81 65.36 -67.36
CA GLY A 382 -31.41 64.86 -68.60
C GLY A 382 -32.21 65.94 -69.35
N GLN A 383 -32.91 66.80 -68.60
CA GLN A 383 -33.70 67.89 -69.18
C GLN A 383 -32.83 69.03 -69.72
N GLU A 384 -31.81 69.46 -68.96
CA GLU A 384 -30.98 70.62 -69.32
C GLU A 384 -29.94 70.34 -70.41
N LYS A 385 -29.36 69.13 -70.45
CA LYS A 385 -28.22 68.82 -71.33
C LYS A 385 -28.56 67.96 -72.54
N LEU A 386 -29.51 67.05 -72.40
CA LEU A 386 -29.88 66.12 -73.46
C LEU A 386 -31.16 66.55 -74.19
N GLY A 387 -31.87 67.57 -73.68
CA GLY A 387 -33.08 68.12 -74.29
C GLY A 387 -34.22 67.11 -74.36
N TYR A 388 -34.28 66.17 -73.42
CA TYR A 388 -35.24 65.06 -73.48
C TYR A 388 -36.70 65.53 -73.40
N THR A 389 -37.55 64.87 -74.18
CA THR A 389 -39.00 65.05 -74.18
C THR A 389 -39.61 64.47 -72.89
N PRO A 390 -40.79 64.94 -72.44
CA PRO A 390 -41.36 64.51 -71.15
C PRO A 390 -41.54 62.99 -71.02
N GLU A 391 -41.79 62.27 -72.12
CA GLU A 391 -41.91 60.80 -72.12
C GLU A 391 -40.57 60.09 -71.85
N GLN A 392 -39.46 60.64 -72.35
CA GLN A 392 -38.12 60.09 -72.13
C GLN A 392 -37.61 60.37 -70.70
N LEU A 393 -38.06 61.48 -70.11
CA LEU A 393 -37.79 61.81 -68.71
C LEU A 393 -38.42 60.78 -67.76
N HIS A 394 -39.65 60.34 -68.05
CA HIS A 394 -40.32 59.28 -67.28
C HIS A 394 -39.59 57.93 -67.38
N ALA A 395 -39.06 57.57 -68.54
CA ALA A 395 -38.26 56.35 -68.69
C ALA A 395 -36.93 56.43 -67.90
N LEU A 396 -36.33 57.62 -67.80
CA LEU A 396 -35.12 57.86 -67.00
C LEU A 396 -35.42 57.75 -65.49
N HIS A 397 -36.55 58.28 -65.04
CA HIS A 397 -37.04 58.14 -63.66
C HIS A 397 -37.13 56.67 -63.24
N ASP A 398 -37.76 55.82 -64.06
CA ASP A 398 -37.91 54.39 -63.79
C ASP A 398 -36.58 53.62 -63.81
N GLN A 399 -35.60 54.08 -64.59
CA GLN A 399 -34.25 53.49 -64.64
C GLN A 399 -33.41 53.89 -63.43
N VAL A 400 -33.52 55.14 -62.97
CA VAL A 400 -32.81 55.66 -61.79
C VAL A 400 -33.37 55.04 -60.50
N GLN A 401 -34.69 54.81 -60.39
CA GLN A 401 -35.27 54.05 -59.27
C GLN A 401 -34.80 52.59 -59.21
N ARG A 402 -34.45 52.01 -60.36
CA ARG A 402 -33.86 50.67 -60.46
C ARG A 402 -32.33 50.67 -60.22
N GLY A 403 -31.72 51.84 -60.02
CA GLY A 403 -30.29 52.00 -59.71
C GLY A 403 -29.37 52.01 -60.93
N ASP A 404 -29.90 52.12 -62.16
CA ASP A 404 -29.10 52.16 -63.39
C ASP A 404 -28.73 53.61 -63.73
N LEU A 405 -27.49 54.00 -63.42
CA LEU A 405 -26.95 55.35 -63.61
C LEU A 405 -26.04 55.46 -64.85
N THR A 406 -26.03 54.44 -65.69
CA THR A 406 -25.11 54.31 -66.84
C THR A 406 -25.18 55.52 -67.77
N LEU A 407 -26.37 56.10 -67.96
CA LEU A 407 -26.59 57.25 -68.84
C LEU A 407 -26.01 58.56 -68.28
N VAL A 408 -26.10 58.77 -66.95
CA VAL A 408 -25.52 59.94 -66.26
C VAL A 408 -24.00 59.85 -66.24
N LEU A 409 -23.46 58.64 -66.03
CA LEU A 409 -22.01 58.37 -66.08
C LEU A 409 -21.41 58.61 -67.47
N LYS A 410 -22.17 58.37 -68.54
CA LYS A 410 -21.72 58.60 -69.92
C LYS A 410 -21.54 60.08 -70.25
N VAL A 411 -22.45 60.95 -69.77
CA VAL A 411 -22.33 62.41 -69.90
C VAL A 411 -21.12 62.93 -69.12
N TYR A 412 -20.85 62.36 -67.95
CA TYR A 412 -19.64 62.65 -67.16
C TYR A 412 -18.35 62.25 -67.88
N GLU A 413 -18.31 61.08 -68.52
CA GLU A 413 -17.14 60.60 -69.25
C GLU A 413 -16.78 61.50 -70.45
N GLU A 414 -17.78 62.14 -71.03
CA GLU A 414 -17.61 63.12 -72.10
C GLU A 414 -17.15 64.48 -71.55
N ASP A 415 -17.72 64.95 -70.44
CA ASP A 415 -17.35 66.20 -69.78
C ASP A 415 -15.95 66.15 -69.12
N ILE A 416 -15.46 64.98 -68.70
CA ILE A 416 -14.10 64.79 -68.17
C ILE A 416 -13.01 64.96 -69.23
N LYS A 417 -13.33 64.72 -70.51
CA LYS A 417 -12.34 64.85 -71.59
C LYS A 417 -11.89 66.30 -71.80
N SER A 418 -12.64 67.29 -71.30
CA SER A 418 -12.26 68.71 -71.31
C SER A 418 -12.40 69.38 -69.92
N PRO A 419 -11.50 69.08 -68.97
CA PRO A 419 -11.71 69.34 -67.55
C PRO A 419 -11.83 70.83 -67.19
N ILE A 420 -11.05 71.70 -67.83
CA ILE A 420 -11.01 73.13 -67.49
C ILE A 420 -12.23 73.88 -68.05
N ARG A 421 -12.72 73.48 -69.23
CA ARG A 421 -13.86 74.16 -69.89
C ARG A 421 -15.20 73.76 -69.27
N SER A 422 -15.35 72.48 -68.88
CA SER A 422 -16.58 71.95 -68.27
C SER A 422 -16.72 72.28 -66.78
N ALA A 423 -15.62 72.55 -66.06
CA ALA A 423 -15.65 73.06 -64.68
C ALA A 423 -16.20 74.50 -64.61
N ILE A 424 -15.80 75.37 -65.54
CA ILE A 424 -16.31 76.76 -65.61
C ILE A 424 -17.78 76.79 -66.08
N GLY A 425 -18.21 75.79 -66.86
CA GLY A 425 -19.61 75.57 -67.27
C GLY A 425 -20.49 74.86 -66.24
N GLY A 426 -20.00 74.59 -65.02
CA GLY A 426 -20.80 74.13 -63.87
C GLY A 426 -21.26 72.66 -63.87
N THR A 427 -20.90 71.87 -64.88
CA THR A 427 -21.44 70.51 -65.11
C THR A 427 -20.60 69.43 -64.45
N LEU A 428 -19.28 69.55 -64.51
CA LEU A 428 -18.34 68.61 -63.90
C LEU A 428 -18.42 68.60 -62.36
N ILE A 429 -18.65 69.77 -61.75
CA ILE A 429 -18.82 69.90 -60.29
C ILE A 429 -20.10 69.20 -59.83
N ARG A 430 -21.21 69.29 -60.59
CA ARG A 430 -22.49 68.66 -60.26
C ARG A 430 -22.39 67.12 -60.34
N SER A 431 -21.76 66.57 -61.37
CA SER A 431 -21.50 65.12 -61.46
C SER A 431 -20.58 64.58 -60.36
N LEU A 432 -19.60 65.38 -59.94
CA LEU A 432 -18.70 65.03 -58.84
C LEU A 432 -19.43 65.04 -57.49
N LEU A 433 -20.37 65.97 -57.28
CA LEU A 433 -21.25 65.97 -56.10
C LEU A 433 -22.17 64.73 -56.06
N ILE A 434 -22.70 64.29 -57.21
CA ILE A 434 -23.47 63.02 -57.30
C ILE A 434 -22.59 61.84 -56.89
N GLN A 435 -21.34 61.78 -57.34
CA GLN A 435 -20.41 60.70 -56.99
C GLN A 435 -20.03 60.71 -55.52
N ILE A 436 -19.85 61.89 -54.90
CA ILE A 436 -19.60 61.98 -53.46
C ILE A 436 -20.81 61.47 -52.67
N GLN A 437 -22.03 61.79 -53.10
CA GLN A 437 -23.26 61.27 -52.46
C GLN A 437 -23.40 59.75 -52.64
N LYS A 438 -23.08 59.22 -53.82
CA LYS A 438 -23.06 57.76 -54.06
C LYS A 438 -21.99 57.05 -53.23
N MET A 439 -20.79 57.62 -53.15
CA MET A 439 -19.69 57.11 -52.33
C MET A 439 -20.08 57.06 -50.86
N LYS A 440 -20.77 58.09 -50.34
CA LYS A 440 -21.27 58.10 -48.96
C LYS A 440 -22.23 56.93 -48.71
N VAL A 441 -23.19 56.69 -49.61
CA VAL A 441 -24.13 55.57 -49.50
C VAL A 441 -23.42 54.21 -49.56
N ASP A 442 -22.45 54.07 -50.45
CA ASP A 442 -21.70 52.81 -50.61
C ASP A 442 -20.77 52.54 -49.42
N VAL A 443 -20.17 53.59 -48.84
CA VAL A 443 -19.41 53.51 -47.58
C VAL A 443 -20.31 53.18 -46.40
N ASP A 444 -21.49 53.81 -46.29
CA ASP A 444 -22.46 53.51 -45.22
C ASP A 444 -22.95 52.05 -45.31
N PHE A 445 -23.16 51.53 -46.52
CA PHE A 445 -23.49 50.12 -46.75
C PHE A 445 -22.33 49.18 -46.39
N ALA A 446 -21.09 49.52 -46.77
CA ALA A 446 -19.91 48.74 -46.41
C ALA A 446 -19.63 48.75 -44.89
N LEU A 447 -19.81 49.90 -44.23
CA LEU A 447 -19.70 50.05 -42.77
C LEU A 447 -20.75 49.19 -42.06
N SER A 448 -21.96 49.04 -42.61
CA SER A 448 -22.97 48.11 -42.07
C SER A 448 -22.57 46.64 -42.20
N GLY A 449 -21.78 46.29 -43.22
CA GLY A 449 -21.19 44.96 -43.38
C GLY A 449 -20.13 44.65 -42.31
N ILE A 450 -19.39 45.66 -41.87
CA ILE A 450 -18.40 45.53 -40.78
C ILE A 450 -19.11 45.29 -39.44
N ASP A 451 -20.21 45.99 -39.16
CA ASP A 451 -21.01 45.76 -37.95
C ASP A 451 -21.52 44.31 -37.88
N LYS A 452 -21.97 43.76 -39.02
CA LYS A 452 -22.35 42.34 -39.13
C LYS A 452 -21.20 41.37 -38.84
N LEU A 453 -19.98 41.69 -39.29
CA LEU A 453 -18.81 40.85 -39.10
C LEU A 453 -18.33 40.88 -37.63
N LEU A 454 -18.36 42.05 -36.99
CA LEU A 454 -18.09 42.20 -35.55
C LEU A 454 -19.13 41.45 -34.71
N ARG A 455 -20.42 41.53 -35.07
CA ARG A 455 -21.50 40.79 -34.40
C ARG A 455 -21.36 39.27 -34.53
N SER A 456 -20.90 38.79 -35.69
CA SER A 456 -20.64 37.36 -35.92
C SER A 456 -19.47 36.83 -35.07
N GLN A 457 -18.55 37.70 -34.65
CA GLN A 457 -17.41 37.36 -33.79
C GLN A 457 -17.71 37.60 -32.30
N GLU A 458 -18.68 38.46 -31.99
CA GLU A 458 -19.19 38.71 -30.63
C GLU A 458 -19.59 37.39 -29.94
N LEU A 459 -20.17 36.44 -30.67
CA LEU A 459 -20.57 35.15 -30.13
C LEU A 459 -19.38 34.28 -29.72
N THR A 460 -18.32 34.23 -30.53
CA THR A 460 -17.08 33.54 -30.17
C THR A 460 -16.36 34.21 -28.99
N PHE A 461 -16.36 35.55 -28.93
CA PHE A 461 -15.83 36.29 -27.78
C PHE A 461 -16.66 36.07 -26.51
N GLY A 462 -17.99 35.97 -26.64
CA GLY A 462 -18.91 35.64 -25.55
C GLY A 462 -18.62 34.26 -24.95
N PHE A 463 -18.45 33.23 -25.79
CA PHE A 463 -18.10 31.88 -25.31
C PHE A 463 -16.73 31.83 -24.62
N VAL A 464 -15.73 32.53 -25.16
CA VAL A 464 -14.39 32.61 -24.55
C VAL A 464 -14.43 33.31 -23.19
N GLY A 465 -15.29 34.31 -23.01
CA GLY A 465 -15.49 35.00 -21.73
C GLY A 465 -16.12 34.13 -20.63
N VAL A 466 -16.94 33.13 -20.99
CA VAL A 466 -17.65 32.24 -20.05
C VAL A 466 -16.82 31.03 -19.61
N ALA A 467 -15.85 30.61 -20.43
CA ALA A 467 -15.05 29.41 -20.18
C ALA A 467 -14.32 29.41 -18.81
N PRO A 468 -13.68 30.50 -18.34
CA PRO A 468 -13.02 30.53 -17.03
C PRO A 468 -14.00 30.32 -15.87
N ALA A 469 -15.21 30.88 -15.95
CA ALA A 469 -16.23 30.73 -14.91
C ALA A 469 -16.71 29.27 -14.80
N LEU A 470 -16.96 28.60 -15.94
CA LEU A 470 -17.34 27.19 -15.97
C LEU A 470 -16.23 26.27 -15.45
N ALA A 471 -14.97 26.57 -15.75
CA ALA A 471 -13.83 25.81 -15.23
C ALA A 471 -13.76 25.89 -13.70
N VAL A 472 -13.95 27.09 -13.12
CA VAL A 472 -13.99 27.28 -11.65
C VAL A 472 -15.15 26.52 -11.01
N VAL A 473 -16.34 26.53 -11.62
CA VAL A 473 -17.50 25.76 -11.13
C VAL A 473 -17.20 24.26 -11.15
N TYR A 474 -16.66 23.73 -12.25
CA TYR A 474 -16.32 22.31 -12.37
C TYR A 474 -15.26 21.88 -11.35
N LEU A 475 -14.18 22.64 -11.20
CA LEU A 475 -13.11 22.34 -10.24
C LEU A 475 -13.63 22.38 -8.80
N SER A 476 -14.44 23.38 -8.46
CA SER A 476 -15.03 23.54 -7.13
C SER A 476 -16.00 22.39 -6.81
N PHE A 477 -16.88 22.06 -7.75
CA PHE A 477 -17.83 20.95 -7.61
C PHE A 477 -17.11 19.61 -7.49
N SER A 478 -16.09 19.37 -8.33
CA SER A 478 -15.26 18.17 -8.27
C SER A 478 -14.52 18.05 -6.92
N TRP A 479 -13.95 19.14 -6.40
CA TRP A 479 -13.27 19.15 -5.11
C TRP A 479 -14.22 18.85 -3.94
N VAL A 480 -15.40 19.47 -3.91
CA VAL A 480 -16.42 19.20 -2.87
C VAL A 480 -16.91 17.76 -2.95
N TRP A 481 -17.24 17.29 -4.14
CA TRP A 481 -17.72 15.93 -4.36
C TRP A 481 -16.66 14.88 -3.97
N GLN A 482 -15.40 15.12 -4.35
CA GLN A 482 -14.28 14.26 -3.98
C GLN A 482 -13.98 14.32 -2.48
N SER A 483 -14.16 15.46 -1.82
CA SER A 483 -13.99 15.60 -0.38
C SER A 483 -15.13 14.95 0.42
N TRP A 484 -16.35 14.96 -0.09
CA TRP A 484 -17.50 14.28 0.53
C TRP A 484 -17.46 12.76 0.30
N LYS A 485 -17.10 12.31 -0.91
CA LYS A 485 -16.89 10.88 -1.19
C LYS A 485 -15.55 10.34 -0.67
N GLY A 486 -14.57 11.20 -0.44
CA GLY A 486 -13.19 10.85 -0.09
C GLY A 486 -12.71 11.32 1.30
N GLY A 487 -13.54 12.00 2.09
CA GLY A 487 -13.18 12.59 3.39
C GLY A 487 -12.91 11.59 4.52
N ASN A 488 -13.24 10.31 4.35
CA ASN A 488 -12.85 9.23 5.26
C ASN A 488 -11.78 8.33 4.63
N GLY A 489 -10.65 8.94 4.24
CA GLY A 489 -9.46 8.31 3.63
C GLY A 489 -8.72 7.25 4.48
N GLY A 490 -9.38 6.57 5.42
CA GLY A 490 -8.83 5.48 6.22
C GLY A 490 -9.71 4.22 6.28
N HIS A 491 -10.98 4.31 5.88
CA HIS A 491 -11.93 3.19 5.94
C HIS A 491 -12.52 2.91 4.56
N GLY A 492 -11.65 2.70 3.57
CA GLY A 492 -12.09 2.06 2.33
C GLY A 492 -12.75 0.70 2.63
N LYS A 493 -13.65 0.25 1.76
CA LYS A 493 -14.42 -1.03 1.83
C LYS A 493 -13.61 -2.24 2.32
N PHE A 494 -12.30 -2.24 2.11
CA PHE A 494 -11.35 -3.31 2.45
C PHE A 494 -10.27 -2.93 3.49
N GLY A 495 -10.52 -1.97 4.39
CA GLY A 495 -9.63 -1.67 5.53
C GLY A 495 -8.65 -0.51 5.34
N GLY A 496 -8.83 0.33 4.32
CA GLY A 496 -8.00 1.51 4.07
C GLY A 496 -6.64 1.21 3.43
N LYS A 497 -5.88 2.27 3.10
CA LYS A 497 -4.59 2.17 2.37
C LYS A 497 -3.57 1.31 3.08
N LYS A 498 -3.42 1.49 4.41
CA LYS A 498 -2.41 0.79 5.22
C LYS A 498 -2.63 -0.73 5.25
N GLU A 499 -3.87 -1.19 5.41
CA GLU A 499 -4.17 -2.62 5.43
C GLU A 499 -3.99 -3.26 4.03
N ARG A 500 -4.41 -2.57 2.97
CA ARG A 500 -4.20 -3.02 1.58
C ARG A 500 -2.70 -3.13 1.25
N ALA A 501 -1.91 -2.15 1.68
CA ALA A 501 -0.45 -2.17 1.54
C ALA A 501 0.21 -3.30 2.34
N LYS A 502 -0.32 -3.67 3.51
CA LYS A 502 0.17 -4.83 4.26
C LYS A 502 -0.02 -6.13 3.49
N VAL A 503 -1.23 -6.39 2.99
CA VAL A 503 -1.53 -7.59 2.19
C VAL A 503 -0.66 -7.65 0.94
N TRP A 504 -0.51 -6.52 0.25
CA TRP A 504 0.37 -6.40 -0.90
C TRP A 504 1.83 -6.75 -0.57
N ASN A 505 2.36 -6.22 0.53
CA ASN A 505 3.71 -6.55 1.00
C ASN A 505 3.83 -8.03 1.38
N THR A 506 2.79 -8.63 1.96
CA THR A 506 2.76 -10.06 2.29
C THR A 506 2.85 -10.92 1.03
N ILE A 507 2.04 -10.66 0.01
CA ILE A 507 2.07 -11.41 -1.27
C ILE A 507 3.41 -11.24 -1.96
N ARG A 508 3.91 -9.99 -2.04
CA ARG A 508 5.25 -9.71 -2.58
C ARG A 508 6.35 -10.45 -1.81
N ARG A 509 6.20 -10.59 -0.48
CA ARG A 509 7.14 -11.34 0.35
C ARG A 509 7.08 -12.82 0.02
N ILE A 510 5.89 -13.42 -0.15
CA ILE A 510 5.75 -14.83 -0.55
C ILE A 510 6.39 -15.04 -1.93
N GLU A 511 6.12 -14.17 -2.90
CA GLU A 511 6.74 -14.23 -4.23
C GLU A 511 8.27 -14.19 -4.16
N LYS A 512 8.84 -13.27 -3.36
CA LYS A 512 10.28 -13.21 -3.13
C LYS A 512 10.83 -14.46 -2.43
N LEU A 513 10.08 -15.05 -1.50
CA LEU A 513 10.46 -16.28 -0.82
C LEU A 513 10.49 -17.47 -1.77
N LEU A 514 9.56 -17.54 -2.72
CA LEU A 514 9.51 -18.60 -3.74
C LEU A 514 10.61 -18.43 -4.80
N ILE A 515 10.91 -17.19 -5.21
CA ILE A 515 11.96 -16.92 -6.22
C ILE A 515 13.36 -17.10 -5.62
N SER A 516 13.58 -16.53 -4.43
CA SER A 516 14.88 -16.49 -3.77
C SER A 516 14.71 -16.96 -2.33
N PRO A 517 14.62 -18.30 -2.10
CA PRO A 517 14.50 -18.82 -0.76
C PRO A 517 15.72 -18.39 0.06
N PRO A 518 15.52 -18.00 1.33
CA PRO A 518 16.60 -17.62 2.23
C PRO A 518 17.60 -18.77 2.36
N ARG A 519 18.84 -18.53 1.91
CA ARG A 519 19.94 -19.49 2.03
C ARG A 519 20.53 -19.39 3.43
N LEU A 520 20.45 -20.47 4.20
CA LEU A 520 21.16 -20.64 5.46
C LEU A 520 22.62 -20.96 5.12
N GLY A 521 23.52 -19.98 5.26
CA GLY A 521 24.94 -20.15 4.95
C GLY A 521 25.80 -18.92 5.29
N PRO A 522 27.14 -19.08 5.35
CA PRO A 522 28.09 -18.09 5.88
C PRO A 522 28.20 -16.79 5.07
N SER A 523 27.62 -16.73 3.87
CA SER A 523 27.59 -15.53 3.01
C SER A 523 26.26 -14.77 3.05
N SER A 524 25.32 -15.15 3.93
CA SER A 524 24.09 -14.39 4.14
C SER A 524 24.34 -13.15 5.02
N PRO A 525 23.70 -12.00 4.76
CA PRO A 525 23.81 -10.79 5.59
C PRO A 525 23.18 -10.96 7.01
N LEU A 526 22.80 -12.19 7.37
CA LEU A 526 22.31 -12.61 8.68
C LEU A 526 23.48 -13.23 9.46
N GLU A 527 24.55 -12.47 9.71
CA GLU A 527 25.68 -12.83 10.59
C GLU A 527 25.24 -13.29 12.01
N SER A 528 23.97 -13.03 12.37
CA SER A 528 23.34 -13.47 13.63
C SER A 528 22.91 -14.94 13.65
N SER A 529 22.95 -15.68 12.52
CA SER A 529 22.36 -17.03 12.39
C SER A 529 23.30 -18.20 12.68
N ALA A 530 24.53 -17.94 13.16
CA ALA A 530 25.47 -18.98 13.61
C ALA A 530 24.90 -19.91 14.70
N HIS A 531 23.85 -19.48 15.42
CA HIS A 531 23.16 -20.30 16.42
C HIS A 531 22.18 -21.33 15.83
N LEU A 532 21.78 -21.20 14.56
CA LEU A 532 20.78 -22.07 13.90
C LEU A 532 21.39 -23.34 13.26
N GLU A 533 22.69 -23.31 12.92
CA GLU A 533 23.40 -24.47 12.37
C GLU A 533 23.32 -25.73 13.26
N PRO A 534 23.54 -25.67 14.59
CA PRO A 534 23.48 -26.88 15.43
C PRO A 534 22.08 -27.49 15.50
N LEU A 535 21.02 -26.67 15.45
CA LEU A 535 19.64 -27.18 15.41
C LEU A 535 19.42 -28.01 14.14
N LEU A 536 19.81 -27.48 12.99
CA LEU A 536 19.69 -28.17 11.70
C LEU A 536 20.55 -29.45 11.65
N GLN A 537 21.73 -29.44 12.27
CA GLN A 537 22.57 -30.63 12.39
C GLN A 537 21.91 -31.71 13.27
N SER A 538 21.34 -31.36 14.42
CA SER A 538 20.60 -32.30 15.28
C SER A 538 19.39 -32.89 14.55
N TYR A 539 18.67 -32.08 13.81
CA TYR A 539 17.51 -32.53 13.03
C TYR A 539 17.90 -33.47 11.87
N LYS A 540 19.03 -33.18 11.20
CA LYS A 540 19.60 -34.05 10.16
C LYS A 540 20.10 -35.36 10.74
N ALA A 541 20.71 -35.34 11.93
CA ALA A 541 21.16 -36.54 12.63
C ALA A 541 20.01 -37.46 13.06
N LEU A 542 18.84 -36.89 13.38
CA LEU A 542 17.61 -37.63 13.70
C LEU A 542 16.91 -38.23 12.46
N GLY A 543 17.51 -38.12 11.27
CA GLY A 543 17.10 -38.83 10.07
C GLY A 543 16.02 -38.13 9.25
N MET A 544 15.83 -36.82 9.42
CA MET A 544 15.07 -36.00 8.47
C MET A 544 15.97 -35.54 7.34
N GLY A 545 15.63 -35.95 6.11
CA GLY A 545 16.29 -35.53 4.87
C GLY A 545 16.04 -34.05 4.58
N LEU A 546 16.64 -33.17 5.37
CA LEU A 546 16.69 -31.74 5.08
C LEU A 546 17.62 -31.56 3.88
N GLY A 547 17.06 -31.22 2.71
CA GLY A 547 17.75 -30.95 1.45
C GLY A 547 18.69 -29.72 1.51
N LEU A 548 19.59 -29.69 2.48
CA LEU A 548 20.70 -28.76 2.58
C LEU A 548 21.93 -29.47 2.03
N ALA A 549 22.31 -29.10 0.82
CA ALA A 549 23.54 -29.54 0.17
C ALA A 549 24.73 -29.36 1.13
N SER A 550 25.34 -30.47 1.56
CA SER A 550 26.69 -30.45 2.12
C SER A 550 27.70 -30.54 0.98
N PRO A 551 28.83 -29.81 1.05
CA PRO A 551 29.87 -29.91 0.04
C PRO A 551 30.53 -31.28 0.19
N SER A 552 30.37 -32.15 -0.80
CA SER A 552 31.20 -33.34 -0.93
C SER A 552 32.65 -32.88 -1.09
N ALA A 553 33.48 -33.13 -0.09
CA ALA A 553 34.92 -33.08 -0.21
C ALA A 553 35.35 -34.16 -1.20
N SER A 554 35.31 -33.84 -2.51
CA SER A 554 36.00 -34.64 -3.50
C SER A 554 37.48 -34.29 -3.40
N THR A 555 38.24 -35.16 -2.74
CA THR A 555 39.70 -35.20 -2.81
C THR A 555 40.10 -35.45 -4.27
N LYS A 556 40.18 -34.40 -5.09
CA LYS A 556 40.87 -34.46 -6.38
C LYS A 556 42.36 -34.41 -6.11
N ASN A 557 42.97 -35.59 -6.06
CA ASN A 557 44.41 -35.76 -6.22
C ASN A 557 44.83 -35.05 -7.52
N ARG A 558 45.49 -33.91 -7.34
CA ARG A 558 46.11 -33.10 -8.40
C ARG A 558 47.36 -33.83 -8.87
N SER A 559 47.24 -34.67 -9.89
CA SER A 559 48.38 -35.07 -10.70
C SER A 559 48.81 -33.90 -11.59
N LYS A 560 50.12 -33.72 -11.69
CA LYS A 560 50.82 -32.58 -12.28
C LYS A 560 50.51 -32.43 -13.78
N SER A 561 50.21 -31.21 -14.21
CA SER A 561 50.25 -30.83 -15.63
C SER A 561 51.71 -30.60 -16.05
N ASN A 562 52.14 -31.26 -17.13
CA ASN A 562 53.20 -30.75 -17.98
C ASN A 562 52.59 -29.97 -19.15
N ALA A 563 53.27 -28.90 -19.51
CA ALA A 563 52.93 -27.94 -20.55
C ALA A 563 52.95 -28.56 -21.94
N ASN A 564 52.04 -28.12 -22.81
CA ASN A 564 52.34 -27.36 -24.03
C ASN A 564 51.07 -27.11 -24.86
N ASP A 565 51.14 -26.03 -25.62
CA ASP A 565 50.38 -25.67 -26.82
C ASP A 565 49.29 -24.58 -26.76
N LEU A 566 49.45 -23.71 -27.76
CA LEU A 566 48.91 -22.38 -28.04
C LEU A 566 47.48 -22.42 -28.66
N PRO A 567 46.84 -21.26 -28.94
CA PRO A 567 45.39 -21.10 -28.90
C PRO A 567 44.73 -21.42 -30.23
N ASN A 568 43.45 -21.82 -30.20
CA ASN A 568 42.62 -21.80 -31.39
C ASN A 568 41.25 -21.18 -31.10
N VAL A 569 40.90 -20.19 -31.92
CA VAL A 569 39.62 -19.49 -31.98
C VAL A 569 38.69 -20.29 -32.89
N GLY A 570 37.47 -20.57 -32.42
CA GLY A 570 36.42 -21.19 -33.24
C GLY A 570 35.05 -21.13 -32.56
N GLN A 571 34.13 -20.41 -33.20
CA GLN A 571 32.69 -20.36 -32.90
C GLN A 571 32.05 -21.76 -32.81
N GLY A 572 31.06 -21.93 -31.93
CA GLY A 572 30.20 -23.11 -31.93
C GLY A 572 29.17 -23.09 -30.81
N VAL A 573 27.95 -22.74 -31.18
CA VAL A 573 26.72 -22.76 -30.37
C VAL A 573 26.41 -24.16 -29.83
N GLY A 574 25.91 -24.24 -28.59
CA GLY A 574 25.15 -25.39 -28.08
C GLY A 574 25.79 -26.13 -26.89
N GLY A 575 25.08 -26.14 -25.75
CA GLY A 575 25.37 -27.07 -24.66
C GLY A 575 25.55 -26.46 -23.27
N ALA A 576 24.64 -25.61 -22.79
CA ALA A 576 24.56 -25.29 -21.37
C ALA A 576 23.72 -26.37 -20.65
N GLY A 577 24.45 -27.35 -20.12
CA GLY A 577 24.10 -28.32 -19.07
C GLY A 577 22.64 -28.39 -18.61
N ALA A 578 21.91 -29.35 -19.20
CA ALA A 578 20.89 -30.10 -18.50
C ALA A 578 21.57 -30.93 -17.40
N GLY A 579 21.42 -30.53 -16.14
CA GLY A 579 22.06 -31.21 -15.01
C GLY A 579 21.78 -30.55 -13.66
N ALA A 580 20.53 -30.18 -13.38
CA ALA A 580 20.09 -29.72 -12.05
C ALA A 580 18.55 -29.80 -11.86
N ALA A 581 17.86 -30.74 -12.50
CA ALA A 581 16.39 -30.83 -12.50
C ALA A 581 15.85 -31.98 -11.62
N GLY A 582 16.56 -32.33 -10.54
CA GLY A 582 16.21 -33.47 -9.68
C GLY A 582 15.65 -33.14 -8.29
N ASP A 583 16.03 -32.01 -7.69
CA ASP A 583 15.80 -31.75 -6.24
C ASP A 583 15.14 -30.38 -5.93
N SER A 584 14.34 -29.84 -6.86
CA SER A 584 13.63 -28.56 -6.72
C SER A 584 12.28 -28.65 -5.98
N SER A 585 11.93 -29.82 -5.43
CA SER A 585 10.56 -30.14 -4.99
C SER A 585 10.18 -29.69 -3.58
N LEU A 586 11.14 -29.45 -2.68
CA LEU A 586 10.85 -29.14 -1.27
C LEU A 586 11.43 -27.79 -0.85
N LEU A 587 10.55 -26.87 -0.44
CA LEU A 587 10.94 -25.59 0.16
C LEU A 587 11.83 -25.83 1.39
N SER A 588 12.88 -25.01 1.57
CA SER A 588 13.66 -24.99 2.81
C SER A 588 12.72 -24.85 4.03
N PRO A 589 12.99 -25.50 5.18
CA PRO A 589 12.11 -25.41 6.35
C PRO A 589 11.82 -23.97 6.77
N LEU A 590 12.82 -23.09 6.71
CA LEU A 590 12.64 -21.67 7.02
C LEU A 590 11.70 -20.99 6.01
N ALA A 591 11.83 -21.31 4.71
CA ALA A 591 10.95 -20.79 3.68
C ALA A 591 9.51 -21.27 3.88
N ASN A 592 9.32 -22.54 4.25
CA ASN A 592 8.01 -23.11 4.55
C ASN A 592 7.38 -22.42 5.78
N GLY A 593 8.12 -22.27 6.88
CA GLY A 593 7.61 -21.58 8.07
C GLY A 593 7.28 -20.11 7.83
N LEU A 594 8.07 -19.41 7.02
CA LEU A 594 7.77 -18.04 6.61
C LEU A 594 6.55 -17.94 5.68
N LEU A 595 6.33 -18.95 4.83
CA LEU A 595 5.12 -19.06 4.01
C LEU A 595 3.88 -19.25 4.89
N LEU A 596 3.93 -20.14 5.88
CA LEU A 596 2.85 -20.34 6.86
C LEU A 596 2.55 -19.06 7.67
N LEU A 597 3.59 -18.33 8.05
CA LEU A 597 3.43 -17.02 8.69
C LEU A 597 2.75 -16.01 7.76
N ALA A 598 3.14 -15.98 6.49
CA ALA A 598 2.54 -15.06 5.51
C ALA A 598 1.08 -15.43 5.20
N SER A 599 0.76 -16.71 5.03
CA SER A 599 -0.60 -17.17 4.75
C SER A 599 -1.54 -16.91 5.93
N THR A 600 -1.07 -17.05 7.18
CA THR A 600 -1.85 -16.70 8.37
C THR A 600 -2.18 -15.20 8.45
N HIS A 601 -1.29 -14.32 7.98
CA HIS A 601 -1.62 -12.90 7.80
C HIS A 601 -2.70 -12.67 6.73
N LEU A 602 -2.65 -13.37 5.60
CA LEU A 602 -3.65 -13.27 4.54
C LEU A 602 -5.03 -13.74 5.03
N ARG A 603 -5.09 -14.84 5.78
CA ARG A 603 -6.33 -15.32 6.41
C ARG A 603 -6.88 -14.30 7.41
N ALA A 604 -6.04 -13.79 8.31
CA ALA A 604 -6.46 -12.79 9.29
C ALA A 604 -7.02 -11.52 8.62
N PHE A 605 -6.47 -11.12 7.46
CA PHE A 605 -7.01 -10.03 6.66
C PHE A 605 -8.38 -10.39 6.08
N ALA A 606 -8.52 -11.55 5.44
CA ALA A 606 -9.78 -11.99 4.86
C ALA A 606 -10.90 -12.07 5.90
N GLU A 607 -10.62 -12.64 7.07
CA GLU A 607 -11.61 -12.76 8.13
C GLU A 607 -12.03 -11.42 8.76
N LYS A 608 -11.11 -10.46 8.86
CA LYS A 608 -11.40 -9.16 9.47
C LYS A 608 -11.99 -8.16 8.49
N ARG A 609 -11.55 -8.20 7.22
CA ARG A 609 -11.81 -7.14 6.23
C ARG A 609 -12.66 -7.60 5.04
N LEU A 610 -12.63 -8.88 4.69
CA LEU A 610 -13.45 -9.46 3.61
C LEU A 610 -14.73 -10.15 4.13
N LYS A 611 -14.98 -10.18 5.44
CA LYS A 611 -16.16 -10.85 6.04
C LYS A 611 -17.51 -10.48 5.40
N ARG A 612 -17.66 -9.25 4.92
CA ARG A 612 -18.89 -8.74 4.31
C ARG A 612 -18.87 -8.74 2.78
N SER A 613 -17.78 -9.20 2.16
CA SER A 613 -17.70 -9.35 0.70
C SER A 613 -18.03 -10.77 0.29
N GLY A 614 -18.75 -10.92 -0.81
CA GLY A 614 -19.02 -12.24 -1.43
C GLY A 614 -17.80 -12.91 -2.05
N PHE A 615 -16.60 -12.32 -1.92
CA PHE A 615 -15.34 -12.83 -2.47
C PHE A 615 -14.40 -13.40 -1.39
N ARG A 616 -14.89 -13.54 -0.15
CA ARG A 616 -14.06 -13.98 0.98
C ARG A 616 -13.58 -15.41 0.77
N ASP A 617 -14.48 -16.28 0.34
CA ASP A 617 -14.24 -17.72 0.33
C ASP A 617 -13.29 -18.04 -0.83
N GLU A 618 -13.47 -17.40 -1.98
CA GLU A 618 -12.55 -17.50 -3.12
C GLU A 618 -11.14 -16.99 -2.79
N PHE A 619 -11.03 -15.90 -2.00
CA PHE A 619 -9.72 -15.44 -1.54
C PHE A 619 -9.08 -16.43 -0.56
N LEU A 620 -9.87 -17.06 0.31
CA LEU A 620 -9.38 -18.07 1.24
C LEU A 620 -9.03 -19.38 0.55
N ASP A 621 -9.68 -19.73 -0.54
CA ASP A 621 -9.34 -20.88 -1.39
C ASP A 621 -7.97 -20.68 -2.03
N ASP A 622 -7.73 -19.51 -2.64
CA ASP A 622 -6.42 -19.14 -3.17
C ASP A 622 -5.31 -19.18 -2.10
N VAL A 623 -5.61 -18.74 -0.87
CA VAL A 623 -4.66 -18.82 0.26
C VAL A 623 -4.43 -20.26 0.70
N SER A 624 -5.45 -21.13 0.60
CA SER A 624 -5.34 -22.54 0.96
C SER A 624 -4.51 -23.31 -0.08
N ASP A 625 -4.61 -22.96 -1.35
CA ASP A 625 -3.75 -23.50 -2.41
C ASP A 625 -2.26 -23.17 -2.13
N LEU A 626 -1.93 -21.96 -1.66
CA LEU A 626 -0.52 -21.63 -1.31
C LEU A 626 0.05 -22.49 -0.17
N GLU A 627 -0.81 -22.95 0.71
CA GLU A 627 -0.45 -23.77 1.87
C GLU A 627 -0.39 -25.27 1.57
N ASP A 628 -0.89 -25.70 0.41
CA ASP A 628 -0.86 -27.11 0.05
C ASP A 628 0.59 -27.58 -0.07
N ASP A 629 0.96 -28.59 0.72
CA ASP A 629 2.29 -29.19 0.73
C ASP A 629 2.53 -30.04 -0.53
N ARG A 630 1.47 -30.41 -1.26
CA ARG A 630 1.57 -31.18 -2.51
C ARG A 630 2.03 -30.35 -3.68
N LEU A 631 1.84 -29.03 -3.62
CA LEU A 631 2.23 -28.13 -4.69
C LEU A 631 3.73 -27.79 -4.61
N THR A 632 4.38 -27.91 -5.76
CA THR A 632 5.77 -27.47 -5.96
C THR A 632 5.91 -25.96 -5.86
N GLY A 633 7.14 -25.47 -5.65
CA GLY A 633 7.41 -24.02 -5.60
C GLY A 633 6.98 -23.28 -6.88
N GLU A 634 7.03 -23.95 -8.04
CA GLU A 634 6.56 -23.39 -9.32
C GLU A 634 5.04 -23.32 -9.40
N GLU A 635 4.33 -24.35 -8.96
CA GLU A 635 2.86 -24.35 -8.90
C GLU A 635 2.33 -23.30 -7.93
N LYS A 636 2.99 -23.13 -6.77
CA LYS A 636 2.68 -22.04 -5.82
C LYS A 636 2.91 -20.66 -6.44
N ARG A 637 3.87 -20.51 -7.37
CA ARG A 637 4.05 -19.27 -8.14
C ARG A 637 2.87 -18.99 -9.06
N LEU A 638 2.33 -20.01 -9.72
CA LEU A 638 1.12 -19.86 -10.57
C LEU A 638 -0.10 -19.44 -9.74
N VAL A 639 -0.24 -19.95 -8.52
CA VAL A 639 -1.28 -19.49 -7.58
C VAL A 639 -1.09 -18.00 -7.25
N LEU A 640 0.14 -17.55 -6.98
CA LEU A 640 0.41 -16.12 -6.76
C LEU A 640 0.12 -15.26 -7.99
N GLU A 641 0.47 -15.71 -9.19
CA GLU A 641 0.16 -15.01 -10.44
C GLU A 641 -1.36 -14.87 -10.62
N ARG A 642 -2.13 -15.93 -10.31
CA ARG A 642 -3.59 -15.88 -10.26
C ARG A 642 -4.10 -14.87 -9.24
N MET A 643 -3.52 -14.86 -8.03
CA MET A 643 -3.90 -13.90 -6.98
C MET A 643 -3.61 -12.45 -7.38
N TRP A 644 -2.45 -12.17 -7.98
CA TRP A 644 -2.10 -10.85 -8.49
C TRP A 644 -3.10 -10.37 -9.53
N ARG A 645 -3.48 -11.24 -10.48
CA ARG A 645 -4.43 -10.92 -11.56
C ARG A 645 -5.85 -10.67 -11.04
N ASN A 646 -6.34 -11.51 -10.14
CA ASN A 646 -7.73 -11.47 -9.69
C ASN A 646 -7.96 -10.42 -8.60
N TRP A 647 -7.04 -10.33 -7.64
CA TRP A 647 -7.20 -9.46 -6.47
C TRP A 647 -6.56 -8.09 -6.63
N GLY A 648 -5.63 -7.93 -7.58
CA GLY A 648 -4.95 -6.65 -7.84
C GLY A 648 -5.92 -5.49 -8.06
N LYS A 649 -6.91 -5.66 -8.94
CA LYS A 649 -7.94 -4.65 -9.20
C LYS A 649 -8.94 -4.52 -8.05
N VAL A 650 -9.39 -5.65 -7.49
CA VAL A 650 -10.44 -5.70 -6.44
C VAL A 650 -9.97 -5.02 -5.15
N LEU A 651 -8.74 -5.31 -4.75
CA LEU A 651 -8.07 -4.72 -3.59
C LEU A 651 -7.28 -3.45 -3.97
N GLY A 652 -7.37 -3.01 -5.23
CA GLY A 652 -6.71 -1.86 -5.83
C GLY A 652 -5.22 -1.74 -5.50
N TRP A 653 -4.49 -2.85 -5.61
CA TRP A 653 -3.04 -2.86 -5.50
C TRP A 653 -2.37 -2.04 -6.60
N ASP A 654 -3.00 -1.93 -7.77
CA ASP A 654 -2.48 -1.19 -8.92
C ASP A 654 -2.29 0.32 -8.65
N ASN A 655 -3.12 0.88 -7.76
CA ASN A 655 -3.10 2.31 -7.44
C ASN A 655 -2.32 2.60 -6.14
N LEU A 656 -1.52 1.67 -5.62
CA LEU A 656 -0.78 1.89 -4.36
C LEU A 656 0.34 2.94 -4.48
N ALA A 657 0.82 3.23 -5.69
CA ALA A 657 1.85 4.25 -5.96
C ALA A 657 1.30 5.68 -6.00
N ASP A 658 0.03 5.85 -6.40
CA ASP A 658 -0.64 7.16 -6.54
C ASP A 658 -1.25 7.68 -5.22
N LEU A 659 -0.91 7.09 -4.07
CA LEU A 659 -1.65 7.23 -2.81
C LEU A 659 -0.86 7.71 -1.60
#